data_AF-A0A8J3B379-F1
#
_entry.id   AF-A0A8J3B379-F1
#
_cell.length_a   1.000
_cell.length_b   1.000
_cell.length_c   1.000
_cell.angle_alpha   90.00
_cell.angle_beta   90.00
_cell.angle_gamma   90.00
#
_symmetry.space_group_name_H-M   'P 1'
#
loop_
_entity.id
_entity.type
_entity.pdbx_description
1 polymer ?
#
loop_
_entity_poly.entity_id
_entity_poly.type
_entity_poly.pdbx_seq_one_letter_code
_entity_poly.pdbx_strand_id
1 'polypeptide(L)'
;MLTPDRTPQLAVNPGGRAAAGATAAAAGIGDIADDPGVAADPRPAFARLAGASLGAVAALLDRHGALPAGVFRTAREVADVLGAAPRHRWLVAAWLRALAAAGRAHHLPAAADPAAAPDPARTHRGPGTTAALPADPATRSAAPDPADRYAATPAAPAAPDLAGLAAAYADLGFPPEMAGLHRRVIARLGPLLRDECQLAGILFADREPVAALATYQRNVFVDHLDRELARLARSTPDTPGPLRVLEVGGGPGGTTAAVRAALADRPHTYLFTDVSRLFTAAAADRFPGLRTGLLDLDRPFAEQGVPAGSVDVLIAGNSLHNAVDLAATLAEVRRALAPGGRLLFTESTGANPVVLTSMSFLLSPPPGRDRRPRDPVRAATGDLFCDAAGWRRLLAAAGLAAVADLPPPDSPLAVAGQRLYHAEPADHRAEPADHRTAPGHGRVERSDRIPGGVMTDLSAALSGARRVLLAGLPDTAAARAAELAADAAVDRAPVADPARLLAAVERSGADRVVLPAALLPALAAAPTLPLTDLGTLTAVIALAPAATAVPAALGGVPIVLVAAPEPATPAASYAALAGAAGTAGDAALAAVDVPAAIAAVRELQAAGRASMLHTLRRCGVLAGPAHAAGIAAAAGVAPPYRALVGRWLDVLGAAGLVRRDGDLIAPADPAAPVPDWEALAARWRAAVGGDRTVAYARRNAAALPDLLRGRGSPVEVLFPAGSLGTARALYRESVTARYQHAAVAAAVAALCADRPPGAVPRLLEIGAGTGATTDAVLPALAGRPVDYLLTDVSRAFLAPLLAARGGRVRGARYDIDAPPGLQGLAPGGFDVIIGGGVLNAARDTDVSLRHLADLLAPGGHLVVSEPTAEEHWIMTSQALLLAPPADARAVDRTTFLTAARWRESYGRAGLALVAALPPPGHPLAELGHHVHVLRAADAAATPAGSAGGGAAAGTDPLGPASAWSGHDLAVP
;
A
#
# COMPACT_ATOMS: atom_id res chain seq x y z
N MET A 1 -66.47 4.47 36.93
CA MET A 1 -65.55 5.59 36.62
C MET A 1 -64.67 5.14 35.46
N LEU A 2 -64.38 5.91 34.42
CA LEU A 2 -64.96 7.11 33.79
C LEU A 2 -63.90 7.50 32.73
N THR A 3 -64.16 7.20 31.46
CA THR A 3 -63.79 8.12 30.36
C THR A 3 -64.64 9.40 30.55
N PRO A 4 -64.18 10.60 30.13
CA PRO A 4 -64.23 11.01 28.70
C PRO A 4 -63.07 11.99 28.34
N ASP A 5 -63.09 12.78 27.25
CA ASP A 5 -63.16 12.45 25.81
C ASP A 5 -62.19 13.46 25.09
N ARG A 6 -61.52 13.18 23.96
CA ARG A 6 -62.01 12.97 22.58
C ARG A 6 -62.54 14.27 21.91
N THR A 7 -61.75 14.83 20.98
CA THR A 7 -62.20 15.48 19.71
C THR A 7 -63.02 16.80 19.77
N PRO A 8 -63.39 17.46 18.65
CA PRO A 8 -62.65 17.70 17.37
C PRO A 8 -62.81 19.14 16.79
N GLN A 9 -62.14 19.41 15.63
CA GLN A 9 -62.68 20.21 14.48
C GLN A 9 -63.00 21.73 14.74
N LEU A 10 -63.36 22.57 13.76
CA LEU A 10 -63.47 22.45 12.28
C LEU A 10 -62.98 23.77 11.62
N ALA A 11 -62.83 23.78 10.30
CA ALA A 11 -62.27 24.89 9.53
C ALA A 11 -63.27 25.99 9.15
N VAL A 12 -62.75 27.19 8.86
CA VAL A 12 -63.20 28.01 7.73
C VAL A 12 -61.96 28.50 6.96
N ASN A 13 -62.03 28.47 5.63
CA ASN A 13 -61.04 29.00 4.70
C ASN A 13 -61.79 29.88 3.70
N PRO A 14 -61.31 31.10 3.38
CA PRO A 14 -61.19 31.40 1.95
C PRO A 14 -59.98 32.27 1.58
N GLY A 15 -59.07 31.67 0.79
CA GLY A 15 -58.63 32.26 -0.48
C GLY A 15 -57.46 33.27 -0.46
N GLY A 16 -56.32 32.86 -1.03
CA GLY A 16 -55.21 33.76 -1.36
C GLY A 16 -53.96 33.00 -1.82
N ARG A 17 -53.79 32.79 -3.14
CA ARG A 17 -52.61 32.10 -3.69
C ARG A 17 -51.39 33.04 -3.79
N ALA A 18 -50.31 32.70 -3.11
CA ALA A 18 -48.94 33.09 -3.47
C ALA A 18 -47.96 31.98 -3.04
N ALA A 19 -46.83 31.84 -3.74
CA ALA A 19 -45.96 30.67 -3.61
C ALA A 19 -45.19 30.63 -2.27
N ALA A 20 -45.39 29.55 -1.52
CA ALA A 20 -44.53 29.14 -0.40
C ALA A 20 -43.94 27.75 -0.74
N GLY A 21 -42.64 27.68 -0.99
CA GLY A 21 -42.00 26.48 -1.54
C GLY A 21 -40.47 26.51 -1.54
N ALA A 22 -39.86 27.05 -0.47
CA ALA A 22 -38.40 27.14 -0.33
C ALA A 22 -37.88 27.08 1.12
N THR A 23 -38.75 27.13 2.14
CA THR A 23 -38.36 27.45 3.53
C THR A 23 -38.36 26.27 4.50
N ALA A 24 -38.76 25.06 4.08
CA ALA A 24 -38.89 23.91 4.99
C ALA A 24 -37.56 23.16 5.29
N ALA A 25 -36.54 23.33 4.45
CA ALA A 25 -35.29 22.55 4.55
C ALA A 25 -34.26 23.12 5.56
N ALA A 26 -34.44 24.36 6.03
CA ALA A 26 -33.47 25.04 6.90
C ALA A 26 -33.62 24.70 8.40
N ALA A 27 -34.74 24.11 8.81
CA ALA A 27 -35.14 23.97 10.22
C ALA A 27 -34.48 22.79 10.99
N GLY A 28 -33.32 22.31 10.54
CA GLY A 28 -32.66 21.11 11.09
C GLY A 28 -31.14 21.15 11.17
N ILE A 29 -30.49 22.27 10.82
CA ILE A 29 -29.05 22.47 11.01
C ILE A 29 -28.89 23.16 12.37
N GLY A 30 -28.39 22.42 13.36
CA GLY A 30 -28.33 22.87 14.75
C GLY A 30 -27.39 24.05 15.00
N ASP A 31 -27.70 24.83 16.02
CA ASP A 31 -26.91 26.00 16.42
C ASP A 31 -25.51 25.59 16.92
N ILE A 32 -24.49 26.39 16.61
CA ILE A 32 -23.08 26.04 16.88
C ILE A 32 -22.78 26.01 18.39
N ALA A 33 -23.63 26.63 19.21
CA ALA A 33 -23.50 26.70 20.66
C ALA A 33 -23.54 25.33 21.38
N ASP A 34 -24.17 24.31 20.79
CA ASP A 34 -24.46 23.03 21.44
C ASP A 34 -23.66 21.83 20.88
N ASP A 35 -22.57 22.03 20.13
CA ASP A 35 -21.65 20.93 19.74
C ASP A 35 -20.61 20.66 20.85
N PRO A 36 -20.72 19.56 21.63
CA PRO A 36 -19.80 19.26 22.73
C PRO A 36 -18.37 18.92 22.27
N GLY A 37 -18.11 18.82 20.95
CA GLY A 37 -16.80 18.50 20.40
C GLY A 37 -15.82 19.68 20.30
N VAL A 38 -16.26 20.94 20.44
CA VAL A 38 -15.41 22.13 20.25
C VAL A 38 -15.27 22.90 21.57
N ALA A 39 -14.52 22.34 22.51
CA ALA A 39 -14.37 22.85 23.88
C ALA A 39 -13.61 24.20 24.02
N ALA A 40 -13.07 24.75 22.93
CA ALA A 40 -12.38 26.04 22.90
C ALA A 40 -12.49 26.72 21.53
N ASP A 41 -12.45 28.06 21.51
CA ASP A 41 -12.39 28.85 20.27
C ASP A 41 -11.09 28.54 19.50
N PRO A 42 -11.16 28.03 18.25
CA PRO A 42 -9.97 27.68 17.47
C PRO A 42 -9.22 28.91 16.92
N ARG A 43 -9.86 30.10 16.87
CA ARG A 43 -9.30 31.29 16.18
C ARG A 43 -7.95 31.75 16.75
N PRO A 44 -7.71 31.82 18.09
CA PRO A 44 -6.42 32.24 18.63
C PRO A 44 -5.28 31.23 18.35
N ALA A 45 -5.59 29.94 18.35
CA ALA A 45 -4.63 28.89 18.04
C ALA A 45 -4.27 28.87 16.55
N PHE A 46 -5.27 28.99 15.68
CA PHE A 46 -5.05 29.12 14.24
C PHE A 46 -4.24 30.37 13.90
N ALA A 47 -4.51 31.51 14.55
CA ALA A 47 -3.74 32.74 14.39
C ALA A 47 -2.26 32.58 14.78
N ARG A 48 -1.94 31.78 15.82
CA ARG A 48 -0.55 31.42 16.16
C ARG A 48 0.14 30.65 15.03
N LEU A 49 -0.50 29.59 14.51
CA LEU A 49 0.06 28.79 13.41
C LEU A 49 0.26 29.62 12.13
N ALA A 50 -0.76 30.37 11.72
CA ALA A 50 -0.71 31.23 10.54
C ALA A 50 0.33 32.35 10.68
N GLY A 51 0.45 32.95 11.88
CA GLY A 51 1.45 33.97 12.19
C GLY A 51 2.89 33.47 12.09
N ALA A 52 3.14 32.23 12.53
CA ALA A 52 4.42 31.55 12.39
C ALA A 52 4.76 31.22 10.93
N SER A 53 3.81 30.66 10.16
CA SER A 53 3.98 30.41 8.72
C SER A 53 4.30 31.70 7.94
N LEU A 54 3.53 32.77 8.14
CA LEU A 54 3.79 34.07 7.49
C LEU A 54 5.07 34.74 7.98
N GLY A 55 5.49 34.48 9.23
CA GLY A 55 6.78 34.95 9.75
C GLY A 55 7.95 34.25 9.08
N ALA A 56 7.85 32.94 8.85
CA ALA A 56 8.85 32.15 8.14
C ALA A 56 8.99 32.57 6.67
N VAL A 57 7.88 32.85 5.98
CA VAL A 57 7.90 33.38 4.60
C VAL A 57 8.52 34.79 4.57
N ALA A 58 8.11 35.70 5.46
CA ALA A 58 8.69 37.04 5.53
C ALA A 58 10.20 37.02 5.78
N ALA A 59 10.67 36.18 6.72
CA ALA A 59 12.09 36.01 7.03
C ALA A 59 12.88 35.30 5.90
N LEU A 60 12.22 34.56 5.01
CA LEU A 60 12.85 34.02 3.79
C LEU A 60 12.99 35.11 2.71
N LEU A 61 11.95 35.93 2.53
CA LEU A 61 11.96 37.05 1.58
C LEU A 61 13.00 38.10 1.94
N ASP A 62 13.07 38.48 3.22
CA ASP A 62 14.03 39.44 3.78
C ASP A 62 15.49 38.98 3.59
N ARG A 63 15.79 37.74 4.02
CA ARG A 63 17.13 37.13 3.90
C ARG A 63 17.68 37.11 2.46
N HIS A 64 16.80 36.98 1.47
CA HIS A 64 17.17 36.96 0.05
C HIS A 64 17.00 38.32 -0.65
N GLY A 65 16.62 39.39 0.07
CA GLY A 65 16.32 40.70 -0.54
C GLY A 65 15.21 40.62 -1.59
N ALA A 66 14.32 39.63 -1.49
CA ALA A 66 13.38 39.23 -2.53
C ALA A 66 12.14 40.14 -2.60
N LEU A 67 11.74 40.73 -1.46
CA LEU A 67 10.66 41.71 -1.37
C LEU A 67 11.10 42.89 -0.47
N PRO A 68 11.82 43.90 -1.00
CA PRO A 68 12.28 45.03 -0.18
C PRO A 68 11.12 45.91 0.28
N ALA A 69 11.33 46.65 1.37
CA ALA A 69 10.46 47.76 1.72
C ALA A 69 10.55 48.85 0.62
N GLY A 70 9.41 49.32 0.15
CA GLY A 70 9.31 50.37 -0.86
C GLY A 70 9.69 50.03 -2.31
N VAL A 71 10.05 48.78 -2.61
CA VAL A 71 10.31 48.33 -3.99
C VAL A 71 9.22 47.36 -4.44
N PHE A 72 8.28 47.86 -5.24
CA PHE A 72 7.21 47.06 -5.82
C PHE A 72 7.73 46.07 -6.87
N ARG A 73 7.52 44.76 -6.66
CA ARG A 73 7.89 43.67 -7.56
C ARG A 73 6.69 42.77 -7.85
N THR A 74 6.61 42.25 -9.08
CA THR A 74 5.66 41.20 -9.44
C THR A 74 5.99 39.88 -8.73
N ALA A 75 5.00 38.99 -8.60
CA ALA A 75 5.23 37.65 -8.05
C ALA A 75 6.28 36.85 -8.83
N ARG A 76 6.43 37.12 -10.14
CA ARG A 76 7.48 36.54 -10.98
C ARG A 76 8.88 36.99 -10.55
N GLU A 77 9.11 38.29 -10.41
CA GLU A 77 10.42 38.82 -10.02
C GLU A 77 10.84 38.35 -8.63
N VAL A 78 9.90 38.27 -7.68
CA VAL A 78 10.16 37.70 -6.35
C VAL A 78 10.54 36.21 -6.46
N ALA A 79 9.85 35.43 -7.30
CA ALA A 79 10.15 34.03 -7.53
C ALA A 79 11.51 33.81 -8.22
N ASP A 80 11.86 34.66 -9.19
CA ASP A 80 13.16 34.64 -9.86
C ASP A 80 14.31 34.98 -8.89
N VAL A 81 14.16 35.97 -7.99
CA VAL A 81 15.16 36.31 -6.96
C VAL A 81 15.34 35.22 -5.89
N LEU A 82 14.26 34.51 -5.53
CA LEU A 82 14.34 33.36 -4.60
C LEU A 82 14.99 32.10 -5.23
N GLY A 83 15.18 32.09 -6.55
CA GLY A 83 15.60 30.90 -7.31
C GLY A 83 14.50 29.84 -7.42
N ALA A 84 13.22 30.23 -7.34
CA ALA A 84 12.11 29.31 -7.23
C ALA A 84 11.96 28.42 -8.49
N ALA A 85 11.93 27.10 -8.26
CA ALA A 85 11.76 26.10 -9.29
C ALA A 85 10.44 26.33 -10.05
N PRO A 86 10.37 26.11 -11.38
CA PRO A 86 9.20 26.47 -12.19
C PRO A 86 7.86 25.94 -11.65
N ARG A 87 7.85 24.71 -11.12
CA ARG A 87 6.66 24.06 -10.53
C ARG A 87 6.17 24.68 -9.20
N HIS A 88 6.99 25.50 -8.54
CA HIS A 88 6.70 26.12 -7.24
C HIS A 88 6.41 27.63 -7.34
N ARG A 89 6.51 28.24 -8.53
CA ARG A 89 6.33 29.70 -8.70
C ARG A 89 4.94 30.21 -8.30
N TRP A 90 3.91 29.37 -8.41
CA TRP A 90 2.55 29.68 -7.95
C TRP A 90 2.48 29.87 -6.43
N LEU A 91 3.29 29.13 -5.65
CA LEU A 91 3.40 29.29 -4.19
C LEU A 91 3.85 30.71 -3.84
N VAL A 92 4.80 31.29 -4.59
CA VAL A 92 5.30 32.65 -4.33
C VAL A 92 4.19 33.69 -4.54
N ALA A 93 3.35 33.52 -5.58
CA ALA A 93 2.19 34.39 -5.79
C ALA A 93 1.16 34.26 -4.64
N ALA A 94 0.84 33.02 -4.22
CA ALA A 94 -0.07 32.77 -3.10
C ALA A 94 0.49 33.29 -1.76
N TRP A 95 1.80 33.18 -1.53
CA TRP A 95 2.49 33.74 -0.36
C TRP A 95 2.41 35.26 -0.31
N LEU A 96 2.62 35.95 -1.44
CA LEU A 96 2.51 37.41 -1.52
C LEU A 96 1.07 37.88 -1.29
N ARG A 97 0.07 37.19 -1.86
CA ARG A 97 -1.35 37.42 -1.56
C ARG A 97 -1.66 37.23 -0.07
N ALA A 98 -1.14 36.17 0.57
CA ALA A 98 -1.36 35.91 1.99
C ALA A 98 -0.66 36.93 2.91
N LEU A 99 0.54 37.40 2.55
CA LEU A 99 1.24 38.48 3.26
C LEU A 99 0.50 39.81 3.13
N ALA A 100 -0.04 40.14 1.95
CA ALA A 100 -0.83 41.34 1.75
C ALA A 100 -2.16 41.30 2.52
N ALA A 101 -2.87 40.15 2.51
CA ALA A 101 -4.08 39.95 3.30
C ALA A 101 -3.83 40.05 4.82
N ALA A 102 -2.62 39.70 5.28
CA ALA A 102 -2.19 39.83 6.68
C ALA A 102 -1.53 41.18 7.01
N GLY A 103 -1.57 42.17 6.11
CA GLY A 103 -0.99 43.51 6.33
C GLY A 103 0.53 43.54 6.47
N ARG A 104 1.25 42.54 5.94
CA ARG A 104 2.72 42.42 5.94
C ARG A 104 3.36 42.78 4.59
N ALA A 105 2.55 43.02 3.57
CA ALA A 105 2.96 43.53 2.27
C ALA A 105 1.91 44.53 1.76
N HIS A 106 2.35 45.54 1.02
CA HIS A 106 1.49 46.34 0.17
C HIS A 106 1.20 45.57 -1.12
N HIS A 107 -0.03 45.67 -1.64
CA HIS A 107 -0.45 45.14 -2.94
C HIS A 107 -0.87 46.31 -3.82
N LEU A 108 -0.39 46.32 -5.07
CA LEU A 108 -0.70 47.30 -6.10
C LEU A 108 -1.25 46.54 -7.32
N PRO A 109 -2.55 46.68 -7.63
CA PRO A 109 -3.16 46.02 -8.79
C PRO A 109 -2.51 46.44 -10.11
N ALA A 110 -2.44 45.53 -11.08
CA ALA A 110 -1.83 45.80 -12.39
C ALA A 110 -2.42 47.01 -13.15
N ALA A 111 -3.69 47.33 -12.91
CA ALA A 111 -4.41 48.45 -13.52
C ALA A 111 -4.28 49.80 -12.77
N ALA A 112 -3.54 49.86 -11.66
CA ALA A 112 -3.35 51.08 -10.88
C ALA A 112 -2.17 51.92 -11.41
N ASP A 113 -2.32 53.25 -11.42
CA ASP A 113 -1.25 54.19 -11.76
C ASP A 113 -0.08 54.06 -10.74
N PRO A 114 1.17 53.78 -11.18
CA PRO A 114 2.33 53.78 -10.30
C PRO A 114 2.56 55.09 -9.54
N ALA A 115 2.11 56.24 -10.06
CA ALA A 115 2.19 57.53 -9.38
C ALA A 115 1.11 57.71 -8.28
N ALA A 116 0.06 56.89 -8.29
CA ALA A 116 -0.98 56.84 -7.25
C ALA A 116 -0.73 55.74 -6.20
N ALA A 117 0.38 55.00 -6.29
CA ALA A 117 0.75 54.01 -5.29
C ALA A 117 1.00 54.68 -3.93
N PRO A 118 0.50 54.11 -2.80
CA PRO A 118 0.68 54.72 -1.49
C PRO A 118 2.16 54.76 -1.11
N ASP A 119 2.65 55.92 -0.64
CA ASP A 119 4.05 56.11 -0.23
C ASP A 119 4.45 55.05 0.82
N PRO A 120 5.31 54.08 0.44
CA PRO A 120 5.62 52.94 1.28
C PRO A 120 6.52 53.30 2.47
N ALA A 121 7.06 54.52 2.53
CA ALA A 121 7.88 55.01 3.64
C ALA A 121 7.09 55.84 4.68
N ARG A 122 5.82 56.21 4.42
CA ARG A 122 5.08 57.21 5.22
C ARG A 122 3.94 56.71 6.11
N THR A 123 3.72 55.40 6.23
CA THR A 123 2.62 54.85 7.04
C THR A 123 2.91 54.90 8.56
N HIS A 124 2.56 56.01 9.20
CA HIS A 124 2.68 56.20 10.65
C HIS A 124 1.69 55.37 11.47
N ARG A 125 2.08 55.02 12.70
CA ARG A 125 1.35 54.11 13.61
C ARG A 125 0.11 54.75 14.25
N GLY A 126 -0.96 53.95 14.36
CA GLY A 126 -1.93 54.01 15.46
C GLY A 126 -1.85 52.71 16.30
N PRO A 127 -2.01 52.74 17.63
CA PRO A 127 -1.90 51.55 18.47
C PRO A 127 -3.24 50.80 18.64
N GLY A 128 -3.18 49.47 18.75
CA GLY A 128 -4.14 48.72 19.56
C GLY A 128 -5.44 48.22 18.92
N THR A 129 -5.40 47.61 17.73
CA THR A 129 -6.43 46.63 17.33
C THR A 129 -5.79 45.31 16.93
N THR A 130 -6.19 44.22 17.57
CA THR A 130 -5.94 42.86 17.07
C THR A 130 -6.79 42.65 15.82
N ALA A 131 -6.19 42.83 14.65
CA ALA A 131 -6.88 42.68 13.38
C ALA A 131 -7.43 41.24 13.23
N ALA A 132 -8.76 41.11 13.33
CA ALA A 132 -9.43 39.90 12.90
C ALA A 132 -9.20 39.69 11.40
N LEU A 133 -9.11 38.43 10.97
CA LEU A 133 -9.22 38.08 9.56
C LEU A 133 -10.58 38.62 9.05
N PRO A 134 -10.62 39.38 7.94
CA PRO A 134 -11.82 40.10 7.53
C PRO A 134 -12.95 39.12 7.20
N ALA A 135 -14.08 39.26 7.88
CA ALA A 135 -15.19 38.29 7.88
C ALA A 135 -16.18 38.43 6.70
N ASP A 136 -15.77 39.06 5.59
CA ASP A 136 -16.60 39.19 4.38
C ASP A 136 -15.81 38.80 3.11
N PRO A 137 -16.15 37.66 2.47
CA PRO A 137 -15.62 37.26 1.16
C PRO A 137 -16.48 37.75 -0.02
N ALA A 138 -17.63 38.39 0.20
CA ALA A 138 -18.59 38.72 -0.87
C ALA A 138 -18.20 39.92 -1.74
N THR A 139 -17.26 40.76 -1.30
CA THR A 139 -17.03 42.11 -1.87
C THR A 139 -15.77 42.26 -2.73
N ARG A 140 -15.00 41.20 -3.01
CA ARG A 140 -13.81 41.26 -3.89
C ARG A 140 -14.07 40.65 -5.27
N SER A 141 -14.60 41.46 -6.19
CA SER A 141 -15.07 41.04 -7.52
C SER A 141 -14.02 41.17 -8.65
N ALA A 142 -12.75 40.80 -8.38
CA ALA A 142 -11.71 40.71 -9.41
C ALA A 142 -10.73 39.57 -9.10
N ALA A 143 -10.34 38.82 -10.13
CA ALA A 143 -9.26 37.84 -10.02
C ALA A 143 -7.89 38.57 -9.95
N PRO A 144 -6.93 38.11 -9.14
CA PRO A 144 -5.59 38.70 -9.07
C PRO A 144 -4.84 38.57 -10.41
N ASP A 145 -4.24 39.66 -10.87
CA ASP A 145 -3.52 39.72 -12.15
C ASP A 145 -2.06 39.22 -11.97
N PRO A 146 -1.50 38.41 -12.89
CA PRO A 146 -0.08 38.05 -12.88
C PRO A 146 0.92 39.22 -12.88
N ALA A 147 0.49 40.42 -13.32
CA ALA A 147 1.26 41.66 -13.29
C ALA A 147 1.08 42.50 -12.00
N ASP A 148 0.24 42.04 -11.06
CA ASP A 148 0.11 42.64 -9.72
C ASP A 148 1.46 42.73 -9.01
N ARG A 149 1.70 43.86 -8.32
CA ARG A 149 2.97 44.14 -7.66
C ARG A 149 2.82 44.20 -6.15
N TYR A 150 3.89 43.82 -5.46
CA TYR A 150 3.95 43.71 -4.02
C TYR A 150 5.22 44.38 -3.49
N ALA A 151 5.15 45.01 -2.33
CA ALA A 151 6.30 45.56 -1.61
C ALA A 151 6.18 45.23 -0.12
N ALA A 152 7.28 45.07 0.62
CA ALA A 152 7.19 44.83 2.05
C ALA A 152 6.75 46.10 2.81
N THR A 153 5.96 45.91 3.88
CA THR A 153 5.66 47.00 4.83
C THR A 153 6.90 47.32 5.69
N PRO A 154 7.14 48.58 6.12
CA PRO A 154 8.29 48.94 6.97
C PRO A 154 8.33 48.33 8.39
N ALA A 155 7.39 47.46 8.75
CA ALA A 155 7.44 46.71 10.00
C ALA A 155 8.57 45.67 9.94
N ALA A 156 9.44 45.64 10.96
CA ALA A 156 10.52 44.68 11.04
C ALA A 156 10.00 43.23 10.90
N PRO A 157 10.68 42.34 10.16
CA PRO A 157 10.22 40.98 9.92
C PRO A 157 10.17 40.22 11.24
N ALA A 158 8.96 40.04 11.77
CA ALA A 158 8.75 39.29 13.00
C ALA A 158 9.20 37.84 12.78
N ALA A 159 10.27 37.46 13.49
CA ALA A 159 10.77 36.08 13.49
C ALA A 159 9.62 35.12 13.85
N PRO A 160 9.51 33.97 13.18
CA PRO A 160 8.39 33.06 13.40
C PRO A 160 8.40 32.55 14.85
N ASP A 161 7.28 32.69 15.56
CA ASP A 161 7.09 32.03 16.85
C ASP A 161 7.00 30.52 16.63
N LEU A 162 8.15 29.86 16.75
CA LEU A 162 8.24 28.41 16.71
C LEU A 162 8.03 27.77 18.10
N ALA A 163 7.99 28.55 19.17
CA ALA A 163 7.78 28.05 20.53
C ALA A 163 6.30 27.67 20.74
N GLY A 164 5.39 28.61 20.44
CA GLY A 164 3.94 28.44 20.61
C GLY A 164 3.29 27.35 19.75
N LEU A 165 3.98 26.86 18.70
CA LEU A 165 3.47 25.84 17.76
C LEU A 165 2.95 24.57 18.46
N ALA A 166 3.60 24.10 19.53
CA ALA A 166 3.20 22.85 20.19
C ALA A 166 1.82 22.96 20.86
N ALA A 167 1.58 24.06 21.58
CA ALA A 167 0.26 24.37 22.14
C ALA A 167 -0.76 24.62 21.03
N ALA A 168 -0.43 25.49 20.06
CA ALA A 168 -1.33 25.87 18.97
C ALA A 168 -1.80 24.70 18.08
N TYR A 169 -1.01 23.62 17.96
CA TYR A 169 -1.47 22.39 17.31
C TYR A 169 -2.37 21.54 18.22
N ALA A 170 -2.04 21.39 19.50
CA ALA A 170 -2.85 20.66 20.47
C ALA A 170 -4.22 21.31 20.71
N ASP A 171 -4.27 22.64 20.81
CA ASP A 171 -5.49 23.46 20.92
C ASP A 171 -6.48 23.23 19.76
N LEU A 172 -5.98 22.74 18.62
CA LEU A 172 -6.74 22.46 17.39
C LEU A 172 -6.94 20.95 17.15
N GLY A 173 -6.64 20.11 18.15
CA GLY A 173 -6.83 18.65 18.08
C GLY A 173 -5.82 17.90 17.19
N PHE A 174 -4.75 18.54 16.71
CA PHE A 174 -3.75 17.86 15.89
C PHE A 174 -2.84 16.94 16.73
N PRO A 175 -2.38 15.81 16.16
CA PRO A 175 -1.37 14.96 16.80
C PRO A 175 -0.07 15.72 17.14
N PRO A 176 0.57 15.45 18.30
CA PRO A 176 1.69 16.25 18.82
C PRO A 176 2.91 16.34 17.90
N GLU A 177 3.12 15.33 17.04
CA GLU A 177 4.14 15.32 15.99
C GLU A 177 4.02 16.48 14.98
N MET A 178 2.83 17.06 14.79
CA MET A 178 2.57 18.10 13.79
C MET A 178 3.40 19.37 14.05
N ALA A 179 3.61 19.74 15.31
CA ALA A 179 4.48 20.85 15.68
C ALA A 179 5.95 20.58 15.31
N GLY A 180 6.43 19.34 15.52
CA GLY A 180 7.78 18.92 15.13
C GLY A 180 7.96 18.90 13.61
N LEU A 181 6.96 18.40 12.90
CA LEU A 181 6.92 18.35 11.43
C LEU A 181 6.90 19.75 10.82
N HIS A 182 6.00 20.64 11.27
CA HIS A 182 5.91 22.01 10.75
C HIS A 182 7.21 22.79 10.97
N ARG A 183 7.87 22.64 12.14
CA ARG A 183 9.22 23.18 12.38
C ARG A 183 10.26 22.65 11.36
N ARG A 184 10.27 21.34 11.05
CA ARG A 184 11.18 20.76 10.05
C ARG A 184 10.96 21.28 8.63
N VAL A 185 9.71 21.60 8.28
CA VAL A 185 9.32 22.17 6.97
C VAL A 185 9.66 23.67 6.91
N ILE A 186 9.29 24.46 7.92
CA ILE A 186 9.65 25.89 8.03
C ILE A 186 11.17 26.09 7.88
N ALA A 187 11.97 25.27 8.56
CA ALA A 187 13.43 25.32 8.47
C ALA A 187 14.00 25.01 7.07
N ARG A 188 13.17 24.51 6.14
CA ARG A 188 13.56 24.07 4.78
C ARG A 188 12.79 24.77 3.65
N LEU A 189 12.02 25.83 3.92
CA LEU A 189 11.20 26.51 2.90
C LEU A 189 11.99 26.96 1.67
N GLY A 190 13.22 27.48 1.84
CA GLY A 190 14.11 27.83 0.73
C GLY A 190 14.50 26.61 -0.12
N PRO A 191 15.17 25.59 0.47
CA PRO A 191 15.48 24.34 -0.24
C PRO A 191 14.28 23.61 -0.86
N LEU A 192 13.09 23.67 -0.25
CA LEU A 192 11.86 23.14 -0.84
C LEU A 192 11.44 23.93 -2.10
N LEU A 193 11.49 25.27 -2.04
CA LEU A 193 11.13 26.15 -3.16
C LEU A 193 12.08 26.02 -4.36
N ARG A 194 13.34 25.61 -4.12
CA ARG A 194 14.38 25.42 -5.15
C ARG A 194 14.56 23.96 -5.62
N ASP A 195 13.66 23.05 -5.24
CA ASP A 195 13.74 21.60 -5.50
C ASP A 195 14.93 20.84 -4.86
N GLU A 196 15.80 21.52 -4.11
CA GLU A 196 16.97 20.96 -3.38
C GLU A 196 16.56 19.88 -2.36
N CYS A 197 15.33 19.93 -1.86
CA CYS A 197 14.72 18.82 -1.12
C CYS A 197 13.22 18.71 -1.43
N GLN A 198 12.60 17.59 -1.06
CA GLN A 198 11.21 17.27 -1.40
C GLN A 198 10.38 17.12 -0.12
N LEU A 199 9.16 17.67 -0.08
CA LEU A 199 8.30 17.60 1.11
C LEU A 199 8.01 16.14 1.54
N ALA A 200 7.84 15.25 0.56
CA ALA A 200 7.71 13.81 0.79
C ALA A 200 8.85 13.23 1.67
N GLY A 201 10.10 13.67 1.47
CA GLY A 201 11.25 13.25 2.27
C GLY A 201 11.28 13.84 3.69
N ILE A 202 10.51 14.89 3.98
CA ILE A 202 10.35 15.45 5.33
C ILE A 202 9.15 14.81 6.06
N LEU A 203 8.14 14.39 5.30
CA LEU A 203 6.91 13.75 5.76
C LEU A 203 7.07 12.26 6.08
N PHE A 204 7.73 11.52 5.19
CA PHE A 204 7.76 10.05 5.22
C PHE A 204 9.08 9.48 5.78
N ALA A 205 9.98 10.33 6.27
CA ALA A 205 11.31 9.93 6.78
C ALA A 205 11.25 8.79 7.82
N ASP A 206 10.26 8.86 8.72
CA ASP A 206 10.08 7.94 9.85
C ASP A 206 8.70 7.24 9.83
N ARG A 207 7.94 7.34 8.73
CA ARG A 207 6.50 7.02 8.70
C ARG A 207 5.98 6.49 7.36
N GLU A 208 5.12 5.49 7.44
CA GLU A 208 4.27 5.04 6.32
C GLU A 208 3.46 6.21 5.73
N PRO A 209 3.43 6.40 4.39
CA PRO A 209 2.87 7.62 3.79
C PRO A 209 1.37 7.84 4.09
N VAL A 210 0.59 6.77 4.22
CA VAL A 210 -0.84 6.88 4.57
C VAL A 210 -1.02 7.40 5.99
N ALA A 211 -0.22 6.92 6.95
CA ALA A 211 -0.27 7.38 8.33
C ALA A 211 0.25 8.83 8.47
N ALA A 212 1.31 9.18 7.74
CA ALA A 212 1.82 10.55 7.69
C ALA A 212 0.77 11.53 7.14
N LEU A 213 0.04 11.19 6.08
CA LEU A 213 -1.01 12.03 5.52
C LEU A 213 -2.27 12.07 6.38
N ALA A 214 -2.66 10.96 7.01
CA ALA A 214 -3.72 10.92 8.01
C ALA A 214 -3.45 11.84 9.22
N THR A 215 -2.17 12.14 9.51
CA THR A 215 -1.78 13.05 10.61
C THR A 215 -2.27 14.48 10.34
N TYR A 216 -2.37 14.92 9.08
CA TYR A 216 -2.91 16.25 8.72
C TYR A 216 -4.44 16.33 8.82
N GLN A 217 -5.13 15.20 8.62
CA GLN A 217 -6.61 15.15 8.60
C GLN A 217 -7.23 15.09 10.01
N ARG A 218 -6.44 14.79 11.06
CA ARG A 218 -6.92 14.80 12.45
C ARG A 218 -6.83 16.21 13.03
N ASN A 219 -7.96 16.92 13.09
CA ASN A 219 -8.08 18.24 13.70
C ASN A 219 -9.57 18.66 13.79
N VAL A 220 -9.87 19.62 14.67
CA VAL A 220 -11.24 20.09 14.94
C VAL A 220 -12.02 20.59 13.71
N PHE A 221 -11.35 21.09 12.66
CA PHE A 221 -12.02 21.58 11.46
C PHE A 221 -12.48 20.41 10.58
N VAL A 222 -11.58 19.46 10.30
CA VAL A 222 -11.90 18.26 9.51
C VAL A 222 -12.87 17.35 10.26
N ASP A 223 -12.67 17.14 11.56
CA ASP A 223 -13.53 16.29 12.41
C ASP A 223 -14.98 16.84 12.52
N HIS A 224 -15.19 18.14 12.32
CA HIS A 224 -16.52 18.76 12.20
C HIS A 224 -17.07 18.67 10.77
N LEU A 225 -16.26 18.97 9.75
CA LEU A 225 -16.71 18.92 8.34
C LEU A 225 -17.08 17.48 7.91
N ASP A 226 -16.31 16.47 8.32
CA ASP A 226 -16.62 15.06 8.07
C ASP A 226 -17.91 14.62 8.80
N ARG A 227 -18.19 15.20 9.98
CA ARG A 227 -19.41 14.95 10.78
C ARG A 227 -20.65 15.54 10.11
N GLU A 228 -20.58 16.77 9.62
CA GLU A 228 -21.67 17.39 8.86
C GLU A 228 -21.88 16.70 7.50
N LEU A 229 -20.80 16.30 6.82
CA LEU A 229 -20.90 15.52 5.59
C LEU A 229 -21.61 14.18 5.85
N ALA A 230 -21.24 13.48 6.93
CA ALA A 230 -21.86 12.23 7.33
C ALA A 230 -23.34 12.40 7.75
N ARG A 231 -23.70 13.49 8.44
CA ARG A 231 -25.09 13.88 8.73
C ARG A 231 -25.88 14.09 7.44
N LEU A 232 -25.35 14.85 6.50
CA LEU A 232 -25.99 15.11 5.19
C LEU A 232 -26.15 13.82 4.37
N ALA A 233 -25.14 12.96 4.33
CA ALA A 233 -25.21 11.65 3.66
C ALA A 233 -26.31 10.76 4.27
N ARG A 234 -26.40 10.69 5.61
CA ARG A 234 -27.46 9.98 6.34
C ARG A 234 -28.85 10.55 6.05
N SER A 235 -28.96 11.88 5.86
CA SER A 235 -30.21 12.60 5.56
C SER A 235 -30.72 12.49 4.11
N THR A 236 -30.00 11.80 3.23
CA THR A 236 -30.46 11.57 1.83
C THR A 236 -31.80 10.83 1.84
N PRO A 237 -32.82 11.21 1.03
CA PRO A 237 -34.08 10.48 0.96
C PRO A 237 -33.90 8.98 0.68
N ASP A 238 -34.88 8.15 1.06
CA ASP A 238 -34.84 6.72 0.73
C ASP A 238 -35.15 6.46 -0.74
N THR A 239 -34.37 5.56 -1.33
CA THR A 239 -34.51 5.10 -2.72
C THR A 239 -35.02 3.65 -2.76
N PRO A 240 -35.49 3.13 -3.91
CA PRO A 240 -35.92 1.73 -4.05
C PRO A 240 -34.77 0.71 -4.01
N GLY A 241 -34.05 0.63 -2.88
CA GLY A 241 -32.90 -0.25 -2.67
C GLY A 241 -31.96 0.26 -1.58
N PRO A 242 -30.78 -0.36 -1.41
CA PRO A 242 -29.73 0.17 -0.53
C PRO A 242 -29.10 1.43 -1.14
N LEU A 243 -28.86 2.45 -0.31
CA LEU A 243 -28.29 3.74 -0.72
C LEU A 243 -26.91 3.56 -1.41
N ARG A 244 -26.75 4.09 -2.62
CA ARG A 244 -25.54 3.92 -3.46
C ARG A 244 -24.56 5.07 -3.24
N VAL A 245 -23.53 4.84 -2.44
CA VAL A 245 -22.50 5.83 -2.09
C VAL A 245 -21.22 5.59 -2.90
N LEU A 246 -20.71 6.63 -3.55
CA LEU A 246 -19.41 6.66 -4.20
C LEU A 246 -18.53 7.75 -3.55
N GLU A 247 -17.37 7.39 -3.04
CA GLU A 247 -16.37 8.34 -2.56
C GLU A 247 -15.22 8.46 -3.59
N VAL A 248 -14.84 9.68 -3.97
CA VAL A 248 -13.77 9.96 -4.95
C VAL A 248 -12.58 10.66 -4.31
N GLY A 249 -11.39 10.07 -4.47
CA GLY A 249 -10.15 10.55 -3.86
C GLY A 249 -10.15 10.47 -2.34
N GLY A 250 -10.70 9.38 -1.77
CA GLY A 250 -10.88 9.23 -0.32
C GLY A 250 -9.58 9.16 0.51
N GLY A 251 -8.41 9.03 -0.12
CA GLY A 251 -7.12 9.21 0.54
C GLY A 251 -6.91 8.30 1.77
N PRO A 252 -6.46 8.83 2.92
CA PRO A 252 -6.33 8.05 4.15
C PRO A 252 -7.66 7.57 4.79
N GLY A 253 -8.82 7.94 4.24
CA GLY A 253 -10.15 7.51 4.70
C GLY A 253 -10.62 8.20 5.98
N GLY A 254 -10.46 9.52 6.09
CA GLY A 254 -11.07 10.33 7.16
C GLY A 254 -12.60 10.32 7.01
N THR A 255 -13.08 10.96 5.95
CA THR A 255 -14.49 11.05 5.55
C THR A 255 -15.17 9.69 5.48
N THR A 256 -14.50 8.68 4.91
CA THR A 256 -14.96 7.28 4.89
C THR A 256 -15.35 6.74 6.27
N ALA A 257 -14.61 7.06 7.33
CA ALA A 257 -14.90 6.58 8.67
C ALA A 257 -16.17 7.23 9.24
N ALA A 258 -16.30 8.55 9.10
CA ALA A 258 -17.45 9.30 9.60
C ALA A 258 -18.74 8.90 8.87
N VAL A 259 -18.70 8.79 7.54
CA VAL A 259 -19.88 8.45 6.73
C VAL A 259 -20.31 7.00 6.97
N ARG A 260 -19.38 6.03 7.03
CA ARG A 260 -19.73 4.63 7.34
C ARG A 260 -20.30 4.47 8.76
N ALA A 261 -19.84 5.27 9.73
CA ALA A 261 -20.41 5.28 11.07
C ALA A 261 -21.85 5.84 11.06
N ALA A 262 -22.12 6.94 10.36
CA ALA A 262 -23.46 7.53 10.26
C ALA A 262 -24.45 6.65 9.47
N LEU A 263 -23.97 5.85 8.51
CA LEU A 263 -24.77 4.93 7.70
C LEU A 263 -24.86 3.51 8.27
N ALA A 264 -24.32 3.22 9.46
CA ALA A 264 -24.26 1.87 10.02
C ALA A 264 -25.63 1.17 10.12
N ASP A 265 -26.67 1.91 10.53
CA ASP A 265 -28.04 1.39 10.67
C ASP A 265 -28.86 1.40 9.36
N ARG A 266 -28.28 1.88 8.25
CA ARG A 266 -29.00 2.11 6.99
C ARG A 266 -28.47 1.18 5.89
N PRO A 267 -29.33 0.42 5.19
CA PRO A 267 -28.90 -0.38 4.03
C PRO A 267 -28.23 0.49 2.97
N HIS A 268 -26.95 0.24 2.71
CA HIS A 268 -26.16 1.02 1.76
C HIS A 268 -25.10 0.16 1.06
N THR A 269 -24.68 0.60 -0.13
CA THR A 269 -23.47 0.10 -0.79
C THR A 269 -22.47 1.23 -0.88
N TYR A 270 -21.26 1.00 -0.38
CA TYR A 270 -20.19 2.00 -0.36
C TYR A 270 -19.08 1.58 -1.31
N LEU A 271 -18.78 2.41 -2.31
CA LEU A 271 -17.63 2.27 -3.20
C LEU A 271 -16.64 3.40 -2.89
N PHE A 272 -15.54 3.06 -2.21
CA PHE A 272 -14.40 3.95 -2.02
C PHE A 272 -13.53 3.95 -3.27
N THR A 273 -13.15 5.13 -3.78
CA THR A 273 -12.22 5.24 -4.90
C THR A 273 -11.14 6.28 -4.67
N ASP A 274 -9.98 6.01 -5.27
CA ASP A 274 -8.84 6.91 -5.33
C ASP A 274 -8.06 6.65 -6.62
N VAL A 275 -7.26 7.60 -7.09
CA VAL A 275 -6.34 7.38 -8.23
C VAL A 275 -5.14 6.50 -7.82
N SER A 276 -4.87 6.40 -6.53
CA SER A 276 -3.72 5.69 -5.95
C SER A 276 -4.09 4.33 -5.35
N ARG A 277 -3.46 3.26 -5.87
CA ARG A 277 -3.51 1.91 -5.29
C ARG A 277 -2.85 1.79 -3.90
N LEU A 278 -2.32 2.88 -3.34
CA LEU A 278 -1.89 2.93 -1.94
C LEU A 278 -3.09 3.17 -1.02
N PHE A 279 -3.92 4.16 -1.36
CA PHE A 279 -5.09 4.54 -0.55
C PHE A 279 -6.22 3.52 -0.67
N THR A 280 -6.47 2.95 -1.85
CA THR A 280 -7.48 1.90 -1.99
C THR A 280 -7.12 0.63 -1.21
N ALA A 281 -5.84 0.25 -1.15
CA ALA A 281 -5.38 -0.86 -0.32
C ALA A 281 -5.56 -0.55 1.17
N ALA A 282 -5.00 0.58 1.64
CA ALA A 282 -5.10 0.97 3.04
C ALA A 282 -6.56 1.20 3.52
N ALA A 283 -7.47 1.59 2.62
CA ALA A 283 -8.90 1.68 2.91
C ALA A 283 -9.55 0.29 3.05
N ALA A 284 -9.18 -0.70 2.22
CA ALA A 284 -9.64 -2.07 2.38
C ALA A 284 -9.11 -2.70 3.68
N ASP A 285 -7.83 -2.48 4.00
CA ASP A 285 -7.19 -2.95 5.24
C ASP A 285 -7.83 -2.33 6.48
N ARG A 286 -8.10 -1.01 6.45
CA ARG A 286 -8.71 -0.25 7.55
C ARG A 286 -10.22 -0.50 7.71
N PHE A 287 -10.90 -0.89 6.63
CA PHE A 287 -12.36 -1.04 6.59
C PHE A 287 -12.76 -2.38 5.95
N PRO A 288 -12.70 -3.50 6.70
CA PRO A 288 -13.12 -4.81 6.20
C PRO A 288 -14.52 -4.78 5.57
N GLY A 289 -14.64 -5.40 4.39
CA GLY A 289 -15.87 -5.44 3.59
C GLY A 289 -16.16 -4.18 2.75
N LEU A 290 -15.35 -3.13 2.84
CA LEU A 290 -15.48 -1.95 1.98
C LEU A 290 -15.12 -2.29 0.52
N ARG A 291 -15.98 -1.93 -0.45
CA ARG A 291 -15.63 -2.06 -1.87
C ARG A 291 -14.70 -0.92 -2.25
N THR A 292 -13.55 -1.25 -2.83
CA THR A 292 -12.55 -0.26 -3.26
C THR A 292 -12.28 -0.35 -4.77
N GLY A 293 -12.25 0.79 -5.47
CA GLY A 293 -11.95 0.88 -6.91
C GLY A 293 -10.91 1.96 -7.21
N LEU A 294 -10.35 1.95 -8.44
CA LEU A 294 -9.58 3.09 -8.93
C LEU A 294 -10.49 4.04 -9.71
N LEU A 295 -10.31 5.34 -9.51
CA LEU A 295 -10.97 6.38 -10.30
C LEU A 295 -10.02 7.58 -10.46
N ASP A 296 -9.81 8.00 -11.71
CA ASP A 296 -9.10 9.22 -12.09
C ASP A 296 -10.12 10.30 -12.45
N LEU A 297 -10.02 11.47 -11.80
CA LEU A 297 -10.93 12.60 -11.97
C LEU A 297 -10.80 13.26 -13.36
N ASP A 298 -9.65 13.06 -14.02
CA ASP A 298 -9.35 13.58 -15.36
C ASP A 298 -9.90 12.68 -16.51
N ARG A 299 -10.69 11.65 -16.20
CA ARG A 299 -11.22 10.66 -17.16
C ARG A 299 -12.73 10.42 -16.99
N PRO A 300 -13.45 9.96 -18.04
CA PRO A 300 -14.86 9.63 -17.93
C PRO A 300 -15.14 8.58 -16.85
N PHE A 301 -16.20 8.77 -16.07
CA PHE A 301 -16.55 7.90 -14.93
C PHE A 301 -17.17 6.58 -15.41
N ALA A 302 -17.90 6.61 -16.53
CA ALA A 302 -18.49 5.42 -17.15
C ALA A 302 -17.43 4.40 -17.62
N GLU A 303 -16.32 4.86 -18.21
CA GLU A 303 -15.18 4.00 -18.59
C GLU A 303 -14.49 3.33 -17.39
N GLN A 304 -14.69 3.90 -16.19
CA GLN A 304 -14.03 3.48 -14.95
C GLN A 304 -14.96 2.65 -14.05
N GLY A 305 -16.13 2.24 -14.56
CA GLY A 305 -17.06 1.37 -13.85
C GLY A 305 -18.12 2.09 -13.00
N VAL A 306 -18.34 3.39 -13.22
CA VAL A 306 -19.41 4.19 -12.60
C VAL A 306 -20.38 4.65 -13.69
N PRO A 307 -21.47 3.89 -13.97
CA PRO A 307 -22.45 4.25 -15.00
C PRO A 307 -23.19 5.56 -14.69
N ALA A 308 -23.79 6.17 -15.71
CA ALA A 308 -24.68 7.31 -15.52
C ALA A 308 -25.90 6.93 -14.66
N GLY A 309 -26.33 7.82 -13.75
CA GLY A 309 -27.44 7.58 -12.82
C GLY A 309 -27.21 6.46 -11.78
N SER A 310 -25.97 6.01 -11.60
CA SER A 310 -25.64 4.87 -10.72
C SER A 310 -25.42 5.22 -9.25
N VAL A 311 -25.30 6.51 -8.90
CA VAL A 311 -24.89 6.99 -7.58
C VAL A 311 -26.02 7.83 -6.94
N ASP A 312 -26.39 7.52 -5.69
CA ASP A 312 -27.33 8.31 -4.89
C ASP A 312 -26.61 9.42 -4.11
N VAL A 313 -25.39 9.14 -3.61
CA VAL A 313 -24.55 10.12 -2.91
C VAL A 313 -23.11 10.02 -3.42
N LEU A 314 -22.60 11.09 -4.03
CA LEU A 314 -21.19 11.23 -4.41
C LEU A 314 -20.46 12.09 -3.37
N ILE A 315 -19.36 11.56 -2.84
CA ILE A 315 -18.59 12.11 -1.72
C ILE A 315 -17.18 12.45 -2.19
N ALA A 316 -16.66 13.61 -1.81
CA ALA A 316 -15.26 13.98 -2.07
C ALA A 316 -14.61 14.70 -0.87
N GLY A 317 -13.73 13.99 -0.16
CA GLY A 317 -13.06 14.46 1.05
C GLY A 317 -11.80 15.28 0.77
N ASN A 318 -11.96 16.56 0.36
CA ASN A 318 -10.86 17.49 0.08
C ASN A 318 -9.93 16.94 -1.02
N SER A 319 -10.53 16.55 -2.14
CA SER A 319 -9.89 15.80 -3.24
C SER A 319 -10.15 16.36 -4.64
N LEU A 320 -11.26 17.07 -4.89
CA LEU A 320 -11.66 17.55 -6.23
C LEU A 320 -10.65 18.54 -6.83
N HIS A 321 -9.96 19.33 -6.01
CA HIS A 321 -8.93 20.27 -6.46
C HIS A 321 -7.77 19.59 -7.24
N ASN A 322 -7.62 18.27 -7.15
CA ASN A 322 -6.61 17.50 -7.89
C ASN A 322 -6.98 17.26 -9.37
N ALA A 323 -8.22 17.51 -9.77
CA ALA A 323 -8.64 17.51 -11.17
C ALA A 323 -7.91 18.61 -11.96
N VAL A 324 -7.51 18.31 -13.19
CA VAL A 324 -6.92 19.29 -14.12
C VAL A 324 -7.98 20.24 -14.68
N ASP A 325 -9.21 19.76 -14.86
CA ASP A 325 -10.37 20.56 -15.30
C ASP A 325 -11.60 20.27 -14.42
N LEU A 326 -11.87 21.18 -13.48
CA LEU A 326 -13.02 21.05 -12.57
C LEU A 326 -14.38 21.09 -13.29
N ALA A 327 -14.50 21.78 -14.43
CA ALA A 327 -15.76 21.82 -15.16
C ALA A 327 -16.05 20.48 -15.84
N ALA A 328 -15.02 19.84 -16.40
CA ALA A 328 -15.12 18.48 -16.94
C ALA A 328 -15.43 17.45 -15.85
N THR A 329 -14.73 17.47 -14.72
CA THR A 329 -14.97 16.54 -13.60
C THR A 329 -16.36 16.74 -12.99
N LEU A 330 -16.84 17.98 -12.81
CA LEU A 330 -18.20 18.22 -12.31
C LEU A 330 -19.29 17.80 -13.30
N ALA A 331 -19.04 17.83 -14.61
CA ALA A 331 -19.94 17.27 -15.60
C ALA A 331 -20.03 15.72 -15.52
N GLU A 332 -18.93 15.03 -15.24
CA GLU A 332 -18.94 13.58 -14.96
C GLU A 332 -19.66 13.24 -13.64
N VAL A 333 -19.43 14.03 -12.58
CA VAL A 333 -20.20 13.92 -11.33
C VAL A 333 -21.71 14.10 -11.59
N ARG A 334 -22.10 15.13 -12.36
CA ARG A 334 -23.51 15.40 -12.73
C ARG A 334 -24.13 14.26 -13.56
N ARG A 335 -23.33 13.48 -14.30
CA ARG A 335 -23.76 12.28 -15.05
C ARG A 335 -23.88 11.04 -14.16
N ALA A 336 -22.95 10.85 -13.22
CA ALA A 336 -22.94 9.70 -12.31
C ALA A 336 -24.12 9.73 -11.31
N LEU A 337 -24.53 10.91 -10.85
CA LEU A 337 -25.67 11.09 -9.95
C LEU A 337 -27.00 10.65 -10.57
N ALA A 338 -27.78 9.93 -9.77
CA ALA A 338 -29.16 9.57 -10.04
C ALA A 338 -30.10 10.81 -9.96
N PRO A 339 -31.35 10.71 -10.47
CA PRO A 339 -32.38 11.71 -10.19
C PRO A 339 -32.57 11.87 -8.67
N GLY A 340 -32.46 13.10 -8.15
CA GLY A 340 -32.48 13.39 -6.71
C GLY A 340 -31.18 13.02 -5.95
N GLY A 341 -30.14 12.56 -6.64
CA GLY A 341 -28.84 12.22 -6.03
C GLY A 341 -28.04 13.46 -5.58
N ARG A 342 -27.17 13.29 -4.58
CA ARG A 342 -26.45 14.38 -3.91
C ARG A 342 -24.95 14.37 -4.17
N LEU A 343 -24.38 15.53 -4.46
CA LEU A 343 -22.95 15.79 -4.33
C LEU A 343 -22.67 16.39 -2.96
N LEU A 344 -21.80 15.75 -2.18
CA LEU A 344 -21.31 16.21 -0.89
C LEU A 344 -19.78 16.28 -0.92
N PHE A 345 -19.18 17.46 -0.74
CA PHE A 345 -17.72 17.57 -0.74
C PHE A 345 -17.20 18.61 0.24
N THR A 346 -16.14 18.25 0.96
CA THR A 346 -15.32 19.20 1.70
C THR A 346 -14.20 19.68 0.78
N GLU A 347 -13.89 20.97 0.75
CA GLU A 347 -12.70 21.47 0.05
C GLU A 347 -12.02 22.62 0.77
N SER A 348 -10.73 22.79 0.47
CA SER A 348 -9.97 23.98 0.85
C SER A 348 -10.27 25.10 -0.15
N THR A 349 -10.67 26.27 0.35
CA THR A 349 -11.22 27.38 -0.47
C THR A 349 -10.46 28.71 -0.31
N GLY A 350 -9.19 28.67 0.10
CA GLY A 350 -8.42 29.89 0.31
C GLY A 350 -6.95 29.69 0.73
N ALA A 351 -6.25 30.82 0.84
CA ALA A 351 -4.82 30.92 1.11
C ALA A 351 -4.44 30.65 2.59
N ASN A 352 -4.80 29.48 3.12
CA ASN A 352 -4.41 29.03 4.47
C ASN A 352 -2.87 29.00 4.58
N PRO A 353 -2.22 29.85 5.41
CA PRO A 353 -0.77 29.98 5.42
C PRO A 353 -0.03 28.72 5.88
N VAL A 354 -0.66 27.90 6.72
CA VAL A 354 -0.09 26.63 7.21
C VAL A 354 -0.01 25.61 6.07
N VAL A 355 -1.06 25.55 5.24
CA VAL A 355 -1.09 24.69 4.03
C VAL A 355 -0.10 25.20 2.98
N LEU A 356 -0.09 26.51 2.71
CA LEU A 356 0.82 27.15 1.75
C LEU A 356 2.31 27.04 2.13
N THR A 357 2.63 26.88 3.42
CA THR A 357 4.00 26.63 3.90
C THR A 357 4.29 25.16 4.16
N SER A 358 3.37 24.24 3.84
CA SER A 358 3.58 22.80 3.96
C SER A 358 2.98 22.02 2.77
N MET A 359 1.76 21.51 2.90
CA MET A 359 1.17 20.53 1.96
C MET A 359 1.14 21.00 0.50
N SER A 360 1.07 22.31 0.23
CA SER A 360 1.11 22.82 -1.14
C SER A 360 2.39 22.45 -1.92
N PHE A 361 3.51 22.14 -1.25
CA PHE A 361 4.71 21.61 -1.91
C PHE A 361 4.55 20.19 -2.48
N LEU A 362 3.64 19.36 -1.93
CA LEU A 362 3.28 18.06 -2.51
C LEU A 362 2.36 18.19 -3.73
N LEU A 363 1.59 19.28 -3.80
CA LEU A 363 0.59 19.51 -4.84
C LEU A 363 1.19 20.17 -6.10
N SER A 364 2.40 20.71 -6.00
CA SER A 364 3.20 21.09 -7.18
C SER A 364 3.55 19.88 -8.04
N PRO A 365 3.26 19.89 -9.36
CA PRO A 365 3.42 18.72 -10.21
C PRO A 365 4.89 18.29 -10.36
N PRO A 366 5.19 16.98 -10.53
CA PRO A 366 6.54 16.50 -10.77
C PRO A 366 7.18 17.11 -12.03
N PRO A 367 8.52 17.32 -12.06
CA PRO A 367 9.21 17.80 -13.26
C PRO A 367 8.87 16.96 -14.50
N GLY A 368 8.58 17.63 -15.62
CA GLY A 368 8.19 16.97 -16.88
C GLY A 368 6.73 16.52 -16.96
N ARG A 369 5.88 16.78 -15.95
CA ARG A 369 4.42 16.58 -16.04
C ARG A 369 3.68 17.90 -15.86
N ASP A 370 2.86 18.27 -16.84
CA ASP A 370 1.96 19.43 -16.73
C ASP A 370 0.56 19.00 -16.24
N ARG A 371 0.29 19.25 -14.96
CA ARG A 371 -1.06 19.18 -14.36
C ARG A 371 -1.50 20.54 -13.81
N ARG A 372 -1.12 21.64 -14.46
CA ARG A 372 -1.67 22.96 -14.12
C ARG A 372 -3.19 22.99 -14.39
N PRO A 373 -4.00 23.66 -13.55
CA PRO A 373 -5.42 23.83 -13.80
C PRO A 373 -5.72 24.42 -15.18
N ARG A 374 -6.74 23.87 -15.84
CA ARG A 374 -7.23 24.28 -17.17
C ARG A 374 -8.63 24.89 -17.12
N ASP A 375 -9.37 24.72 -16.03
CA ASP A 375 -10.65 25.38 -15.84
C ASP A 375 -10.49 26.91 -15.79
N PRO A 376 -11.46 27.70 -16.30
CA PRO A 376 -11.33 29.16 -16.37
C PRO A 376 -11.20 29.87 -15.03
N VAL A 377 -11.58 29.24 -13.91
CA VAL A 377 -11.55 29.85 -12.58
C VAL A 377 -10.12 29.86 -12.03
N ARG A 378 -9.43 28.72 -12.08
CA ARG A 378 -8.06 28.58 -11.55
C ARG A 378 -6.98 28.97 -12.55
N ALA A 379 -7.22 28.78 -13.85
CA ALA A 379 -6.30 29.22 -14.89
C ALA A 379 -6.06 30.74 -14.87
N ALA A 380 -7.04 31.53 -14.38
CA ALA A 380 -6.92 32.98 -14.23
C ALA A 380 -6.01 33.40 -13.06
N THR A 381 -5.99 32.67 -11.94
CA THR A 381 -5.26 33.08 -10.71
C THR A 381 -3.93 32.36 -10.50
N GLY A 382 -3.77 31.20 -11.15
CA GLY A 382 -2.67 30.26 -10.93
C GLY A 382 -2.77 29.48 -9.61
N ASP A 383 -3.86 29.62 -8.85
CA ASP A 383 -4.07 28.88 -7.60
C ASP A 383 -4.60 27.45 -7.87
N LEU A 384 -4.21 26.51 -7.02
CA LEU A 384 -4.73 25.14 -7.07
C LEU A 384 -6.18 25.02 -6.55
N PHE A 385 -6.58 25.92 -5.64
CA PHE A 385 -7.86 25.90 -4.95
C PHE A 385 -8.78 27.01 -5.50
N CYS A 386 -10.05 26.69 -5.73
CA CYS A 386 -11.07 27.70 -6.02
C CYS A 386 -11.47 28.43 -4.74
N ASP A 387 -11.78 29.73 -4.87
CA ASP A 387 -12.47 30.47 -3.82
C ASP A 387 -13.95 30.01 -3.71
N ALA A 388 -14.64 30.42 -2.64
CA ALA A 388 -16.02 30.02 -2.42
C ALA A 388 -16.97 30.51 -3.54
N ALA A 389 -16.71 31.68 -4.14
CA ALA A 389 -17.49 32.13 -5.29
C ALA A 389 -17.15 31.32 -6.57
N GLY A 390 -15.90 30.91 -6.74
CA GLY A 390 -15.44 29.99 -7.78
C GLY A 390 -16.15 28.64 -7.75
N TRP A 391 -16.23 28.01 -6.57
CA TRP A 391 -17.00 26.76 -6.40
C TRP A 391 -18.47 26.91 -6.77
N ARG A 392 -19.14 27.98 -6.31
CA ARG A 392 -20.54 28.26 -6.66
C ARG A 392 -20.73 28.48 -8.17
N ARG A 393 -19.81 29.19 -8.84
CA ARG A 393 -19.82 29.37 -10.32
C ARG A 393 -19.66 28.04 -11.06
N LEU A 394 -18.73 27.19 -10.62
CA LEU A 394 -18.45 25.89 -11.23
C LEU A 394 -19.62 24.90 -11.07
N LEU A 395 -20.24 24.83 -9.88
CA LEU A 395 -21.43 24.01 -9.63
C LEU A 395 -22.60 24.45 -10.51
N ALA A 396 -22.90 25.75 -10.55
CA ALA A 396 -23.97 26.29 -11.39
C ALA A 396 -23.75 26.00 -12.89
N ALA A 397 -22.50 26.15 -13.38
CA ALA A 397 -22.14 25.82 -14.75
C ALA A 397 -22.27 24.31 -15.08
N ALA A 398 -22.10 23.44 -14.09
CA ALA A 398 -22.31 21.99 -14.21
C ALA A 398 -23.78 21.55 -14.03
N GLY A 399 -24.73 22.48 -13.87
CA GLY A 399 -26.14 22.15 -13.63
C GLY A 399 -26.42 21.54 -12.25
N LEU A 400 -25.62 21.93 -11.26
CA LEU A 400 -25.73 21.56 -9.84
C LEU A 400 -26.05 22.80 -9.01
N ALA A 401 -27.19 22.79 -8.32
CA ALA A 401 -27.57 23.86 -7.40
C ALA A 401 -26.92 23.62 -6.03
N ALA A 402 -26.20 24.61 -5.49
CA ALA A 402 -25.64 24.54 -4.14
C ALA A 402 -26.75 24.74 -3.09
N VAL A 403 -27.03 23.69 -2.32
CA VAL A 403 -28.10 23.62 -1.30
C VAL A 403 -27.58 24.02 0.08
N ALA A 404 -26.31 23.70 0.40
CA ALA A 404 -25.64 24.18 1.61
C ALA A 404 -24.15 24.47 1.34
N ASP A 405 -23.61 25.42 2.10
CA ASP A 405 -22.23 25.92 2.00
C ASP A 405 -21.74 26.27 3.42
N LEU A 406 -21.18 25.27 4.11
CA LEU A 406 -20.81 25.31 5.52
C LEU A 406 -19.28 25.45 5.69
N PRO A 407 -18.78 25.95 6.84
CA PRO A 407 -19.54 26.60 7.90
C PRO A 407 -19.97 28.03 7.49
N PRO A 408 -20.96 28.66 8.15
CA PRO A 408 -21.31 30.06 7.95
C PRO A 408 -20.10 31.01 8.06
N PRO A 409 -20.07 32.17 7.36
CA PRO A 409 -18.89 33.07 7.33
C PRO A 409 -18.46 33.62 8.69
N ASP A 410 -19.40 33.73 9.63
CA ASP A 410 -19.26 34.18 11.02
C ASP A 410 -18.84 33.06 11.99
N SER A 411 -18.87 31.79 11.56
CA SER A 411 -18.44 30.65 12.37
C SER A 411 -16.96 30.72 12.75
N PRO A 412 -16.59 30.41 14.01
CA PRO A 412 -15.19 30.29 14.43
C PRO A 412 -14.36 29.31 13.58
N LEU A 413 -14.99 28.31 12.96
CA LEU A 413 -14.33 27.31 12.12
C LEU A 413 -13.92 27.86 10.73
N ALA A 414 -14.52 28.96 10.27
CA ALA A 414 -14.26 29.52 8.94
C ALA A 414 -12.79 29.95 8.72
N VAL A 415 -12.03 30.23 9.80
CA VAL A 415 -10.62 30.65 9.71
C VAL A 415 -9.69 29.62 9.07
N ALA A 416 -10.04 28.32 9.13
CA ALA A 416 -9.25 27.28 8.48
C ALA A 416 -9.24 27.37 6.94
N GLY A 417 -10.21 28.08 6.35
CA GLY A 417 -10.38 28.16 4.91
C GLY A 417 -10.79 26.83 4.27
N GLN A 418 -11.49 25.97 5.02
CA GLN A 418 -12.10 24.73 4.53
C GLN A 418 -13.63 24.83 4.61
N ARG A 419 -14.34 24.28 3.63
CA ARG A 419 -15.79 24.39 3.49
C ARG A 419 -16.42 23.08 3.03
N LEU A 420 -17.63 22.81 3.46
CA LEU A 420 -18.48 21.68 3.04
C LEU A 420 -19.60 22.19 2.14
N TYR A 421 -19.62 21.69 0.92
CA TYR A 421 -20.66 21.94 -0.07
C TYR A 421 -21.61 20.75 -0.17
N HIS A 422 -22.90 21.06 -0.17
CA HIS A 422 -23.97 20.17 -0.61
C HIS A 422 -24.56 20.73 -1.90
N ALA A 423 -24.62 19.92 -2.95
CA ALA A 423 -25.24 20.30 -4.21
C ALA A 423 -26.12 19.18 -4.79
N GLU A 424 -27.24 19.57 -5.39
CA GLU A 424 -28.23 18.67 -6.01
C GLU A 424 -28.42 19.06 -7.50
N PRO A 425 -28.74 18.10 -8.40
CA PRO A 425 -29.12 18.38 -9.77
C PRO A 425 -30.22 19.45 -9.89
N ALA A 426 -30.00 20.47 -10.72
CA ALA A 426 -31.07 21.41 -11.07
C ALA A 426 -32.16 20.68 -11.88
N ASP A 427 -33.42 20.87 -11.47
CA ASP A 427 -34.55 20.08 -11.93
C ASP A 427 -34.88 20.29 -13.43
N HIS A 428 -35.13 19.19 -14.13
CA HIS A 428 -35.93 19.17 -15.35
C HIS A 428 -37.07 18.17 -15.14
N ARG A 429 -38.30 18.64 -15.30
CA ARG A 429 -39.52 17.83 -15.07
C ARG A 429 -39.50 16.60 -15.98
N ALA A 430 -39.59 15.42 -15.38
CA ALA A 430 -39.72 14.17 -16.12
C ALA A 430 -41.10 14.05 -16.78
N GLU A 431 -41.16 13.55 -18.02
CA GLU A 431 -42.38 13.01 -18.61
C GLU A 431 -42.57 11.54 -18.20
N PRO A 432 -43.81 11.04 -18.02
CA PRO A 432 -44.03 9.66 -17.58
C PRO A 432 -43.91 8.64 -18.71
N ALA A 433 -43.33 7.47 -18.44
CA ALA A 433 -43.34 6.34 -19.36
C ALA A 433 -44.67 5.53 -19.26
N ASP A 434 -45.19 5.05 -20.39
CA ASP A 434 -46.42 4.25 -20.45
C ASP A 434 -46.20 2.81 -19.95
N HIS A 435 -47.10 2.31 -19.11
CA HIS A 435 -47.09 0.94 -18.59
C HIS A 435 -48.18 0.10 -19.27
N ARG A 436 -47.82 -1.05 -19.85
CA ARG A 436 -48.79 -2.03 -20.37
C ARG A 436 -48.55 -3.43 -19.81
N THR A 437 -49.63 -4.22 -19.77
CA THR A 437 -49.85 -5.33 -18.84
C THR A 437 -49.50 -6.71 -19.38
N ALA A 438 -49.21 -7.66 -18.47
CA ALA A 438 -49.16 -9.11 -18.74
C ALA A 438 -50.57 -9.71 -18.99
N PRO A 439 -50.71 -11.01 -19.39
CA PRO A 439 -50.56 -12.19 -18.49
C PRO A 439 -49.81 -13.38 -19.17
N GLY A 440 -49.57 -14.57 -18.58
CA GLY A 440 -49.87 -15.16 -17.25
C GLY A 440 -49.74 -16.71 -17.28
N HIS A 441 -50.45 -17.43 -16.39
CA HIS A 441 -50.60 -18.92 -16.21
C HIS A 441 -49.65 -19.64 -15.22
N GLY A 442 -50.13 -20.76 -14.63
CA GLY A 442 -49.30 -21.84 -14.04
C GLY A 442 -49.70 -22.37 -12.65
N ARG A 443 -49.96 -23.69 -12.51
CA ARG A 443 -50.24 -24.43 -11.25
C ARG A 443 -50.26 -25.96 -11.50
N VAL A 444 -50.09 -26.87 -10.53
CA VAL A 444 -49.71 -26.72 -9.09
C VAL A 444 -48.24 -27.17 -8.87
N GLU A 445 -47.76 -28.22 -8.16
CA GLU A 445 -48.25 -29.29 -7.26
C GLU A 445 -47.23 -29.51 -6.10
N ARG A 446 -47.22 -30.69 -5.43
CA ARG A 446 -46.18 -31.17 -4.49
C ARG A 446 -45.82 -32.63 -4.85
N SER A 447 -44.61 -33.07 -4.56
CA SER A 447 -44.25 -34.50 -4.50
C SER A 447 -43.13 -34.75 -3.47
N ASP A 448 -42.96 -36.00 -3.02
CA ASP A 448 -42.16 -36.37 -1.84
C ASP A 448 -40.94 -37.26 -2.15
N ARG A 449 -39.81 -36.93 -1.48
CA ARG A 449 -38.76 -37.82 -0.93
C ARG A 449 -37.95 -38.81 -1.83
N ILE A 450 -36.64 -38.50 -1.93
CA ILE A 450 -35.47 -39.29 -1.43
C ILE A 450 -35.35 -40.76 -1.95
N PRO A 451 -34.21 -41.16 -2.59
CA PRO A 451 -32.91 -41.17 -1.88
C PRO A 451 -31.69 -40.68 -2.66
N GLY A 452 -30.62 -40.37 -1.91
CA GLY A 452 -29.29 -40.10 -2.46
C GLY A 452 -28.44 -41.36 -2.57
N GLY A 453 -27.47 -41.35 -3.49
CA GLY A 453 -26.46 -42.39 -3.64
C GLY A 453 -25.10 -41.78 -3.99
N VAL A 454 -24.04 -42.23 -3.32
CA VAL A 454 -22.66 -41.90 -3.71
C VAL A 454 -22.30 -42.79 -4.89
N MET A 455 -21.88 -42.18 -6.00
CA MET A 455 -21.56 -42.89 -7.24
C MET A 455 -20.07 -42.75 -7.53
N THR A 456 -19.32 -43.85 -7.36
CA THR A 456 -17.85 -43.86 -7.30
C THR A 456 -17.14 -43.73 -8.65
N ASP A 457 -17.87 -43.48 -9.74
CA ASP A 457 -17.33 -43.40 -11.10
C ASP A 457 -17.92 -42.21 -11.87
N LEU A 458 -17.04 -41.45 -12.53
CA LEU A 458 -17.39 -40.32 -13.39
C LEU A 458 -18.18 -40.77 -14.63
N SER A 459 -17.89 -41.95 -15.16
CA SER A 459 -18.62 -42.50 -16.31
C SER A 459 -20.07 -42.79 -15.97
N ALA A 460 -20.32 -43.41 -14.81
CA ALA A 460 -21.68 -43.65 -14.31
C ALA A 460 -22.43 -42.34 -14.00
N ALA A 461 -21.74 -41.31 -13.48
CA ALA A 461 -22.33 -39.99 -13.22
C ALA A 461 -22.71 -39.20 -14.49
N LEU A 462 -21.98 -39.41 -15.59
CA LEU A 462 -22.25 -38.78 -16.90
C LEU A 462 -23.24 -39.58 -17.77
N SER A 463 -23.54 -40.82 -17.39
CA SER A 463 -24.42 -41.71 -18.17
C SER A 463 -25.82 -41.11 -18.39
N GLY A 464 -26.30 -41.17 -19.64
CA GLY A 464 -27.61 -40.66 -20.04
C GLY A 464 -27.75 -39.13 -20.05
N ALA A 465 -26.67 -38.38 -19.84
CA ALA A 465 -26.67 -36.93 -20.02
C ALA A 465 -26.92 -36.56 -21.49
N ARG A 466 -27.55 -35.41 -21.76
CA ARG A 466 -27.76 -34.89 -23.12
C ARG A 466 -26.85 -33.72 -23.43
N ARG A 467 -26.57 -32.90 -22.42
CA ARG A 467 -25.69 -31.74 -22.48
C ARG A 467 -24.97 -31.56 -21.15
N VAL A 468 -23.64 -31.49 -21.21
CA VAL A 468 -22.75 -31.45 -20.05
C VAL A 468 -21.93 -30.16 -20.08
N LEU A 469 -22.01 -29.36 -19.02
CA LEU A 469 -21.13 -28.20 -18.84
C LEU A 469 -19.94 -28.57 -17.95
N LEU A 470 -18.73 -28.48 -18.49
CA LEU A 470 -17.49 -28.65 -17.73
C LEU A 470 -17.04 -27.27 -17.21
N ALA A 471 -17.15 -27.08 -15.90
CA ALA A 471 -17.04 -25.78 -15.26
C ALA A 471 -15.83 -25.71 -14.32
N GLY A 472 -14.82 -24.92 -14.69
CA GLY A 472 -13.67 -24.63 -13.83
C GLY A 472 -12.76 -25.83 -13.51
N LEU A 473 -12.84 -26.90 -14.31
CA LEU A 473 -11.97 -28.07 -14.20
C LEU A 473 -10.58 -27.80 -14.81
N PRO A 474 -9.49 -28.40 -14.28
CA PRO A 474 -8.20 -28.48 -14.98
C PRO A 474 -8.35 -29.18 -16.33
N ASP A 475 -7.56 -28.80 -17.35
CA ASP A 475 -7.73 -29.30 -18.72
C ASP A 475 -7.64 -30.82 -18.87
N THR A 476 -6.84 -31.49 -18.05
CA THR A 476 -6.76 -32.97 -18.01
C THR A 476 -8.06 -33.61 -17.51
N ALA A 477 -8.63 -33.07 -16.43
CA ALA A 477 -9.93 -33.51 -15.91
C ALA A 477 -11.07 -33.13 -16.88
N ALA A 478 -11.00 -31.96 -17.52
CA ALA A 478 -11.97 -31.53 -18.52
C ALA A 478 -11.88 -32.33 -19.83
N ALA A 479 -10.69 -32.80 -20.23
CA ALA A 479 -10.52 -33.70 -21.37
C ALA A 479 -11.12 -35.08 -21.04
N ARG A 480 -10.79 -35.65 -19.88
CA ARG A 480 -11.33 -36.95 -19.46
C ARG A 480 -12.84 -36.93 -19.22
N ALA A 481 -13.38 -35.85 -18.66
CA ALA A 481 -14.83 -35.68 -18.49
C ALA A 481 -15.56 -35.51 -19.84
N ALA A 482 -14.95 -34.86 -20.83
CA ALA A 482 -15.49 -34.77 -22.19
C ALA A 482 -15.47 -36.13 -22.91
N GLU A 483 -14.38 -36.89 -22.77
CA GLU A 483 -14.24 -38.25 -23.32
C GLU A 483 -15.30 -39.21 -22.73
N LEU A 484 -15.54 -39.13 -21.42
CA LEU A 484 -16.57 -39.92 -20.73
C LEU A 484 -18.00 -39.43 -20.98
N ALA A 485 -18.19 -38.29 -21.65
CA ALA A 485 -19.47 -37.71 -22.03
C ALA A 485 -19.67 -37.71 -23.57
N ALA A 486 -19.03 -38.63 -24.30
CA ALA A 486 -19.01 -38.65 -25.76
C ALA A 486 -20.40 -38.67 -26.45
N ASP A 487 -21.42 -39.22 -25.80
CA ASP A 487 -22.80 -39.26 -26.31
C ASP A 487 -23.61 -37.96 -26.04
N ALA A 488 -23.01 -36.97 -25.36
CA ALA A 488 -23.64 -35.71 -24.96
C ALA A 488 -22.98 -34.48 -25.62
N ALA A 489 -23.73 -33.39 -25.73
CA ALA A 489 -23.16 -32.10 -26.13
C ALA A 489 -22.31 -31.50 -24.98
N VAL A 490 -20.99 -31.42 -25.15
CA VAL A 490 -20.07 -30.95 -24.11
C VAL A 490 -19.70 -29.48 -24.31
N ASP A 491 -20.12 -28.62 -23.39
CA ASP A 491 -19.69 -27.23 -23.28
C ASP A 491 -18.58 -27.06 -22.22
N ARG A 492 -17.81 -25.97 -22.30
CA ARG A 492 -16.81 -25.59 -21.28
C ARG A 492 -17.06 -24.17 -20.78
N ALA A 493 -17.04 -24.00 -19.46
CA ALA A 493 -17.00 -22.70 -18.79
C ALA A 493 -15.67 -22.52 -18.05
N PRO A 494 -14.95 -21.40 -18.25
CA PRO A 494 -13.76 -21.08 -17.46
C PRO A 494 -14.12 -20.82 -15.99
N VAL A 495 -13.12 -20.86 -15.10
CA VAL A 495 -13.30 -20.37 -13.73
C VAL A 495 -13.67 -18.89 -13.79
N ALA A 496 -14.86 -18.57 -13.29
CA ALA A 496 -15.38 -17.21 -13.17
C ALA A 496 -15.94 -17.01 -11.75
N ASP A 497 -16.34 -15.79 -11.40
CA ASP A 497 -17.07 -15.56 -10.15
C ASP A 497 -18.38 -16.38 -10.10
N PRO A 498 -18.91 -16.70 -8.89
CA PRO A 498 -20.09 -17.57 -8.76
C PRO A 498 -21.32 -17.09 -9.54
N ALA A 499 -21.53 -15.78 -9.70
CA ALA A 499 -22.65 -15.24 -10.45
C ALA A 499 -22.48 -15.45 -11.96
N ARG A 500 -21.28 -15.24 -12.50
CA ARG A 500 -20.96 -15.57 -13.91
C ARG A 500 -20.99 -17.06 -14.19
N LEU A 501 -20.59 -17.90 -13.24
CA LEU A 501 -20.67 -19.35 -13.38
C LEU A 501 -22.14 -19.83 -13.36
N LEU A 502 -22.97 -19.34 -12.43
CA LEU A 502 -24.41 -19.63 -12.44
C LEU A 502 -25.08 -19.17 -13.75
N ALA A 503 -24.78 -17.96 -14.22
CA ALA A 503 -25.27 -17.50 -15.52
C ALA A 503 -24.71 -18.33 -16.71
N ALA A 504 -23.53 -18.97 -16.58
CA ALA A 504 -23.02 -19.89 -17.60
C ALA A 504 -23.74 -21.24 -17.58
N VAL A 505 -24.08 -21.77 -16.40
CA VAL A 505 -24.93 -22.95 -16.20
C VAL A 505 -26.30 -22.72 -16.86
N GLU A 506 -26.99 -21.66 -16.46
CA GLU A 506 -28.30 -21.25 -16.99
C GLU A 506 -28.32 -21.10 -18.52
N ARG A 507 -27.39 -20.30 -19.09
CA ARG A 507 -27.31 -20.11 -20.55
C ARG A 507 -26.87 -21.36 -21.32
N SER A 508 -26.21 -22.34 -20.68
CA SER A 508 -25.86 -23.59 -21.35
C SER A 508 -27.08 -24.49 -21.56
N GLY A 509 -28.08 -24.43 -20.66
CA GLY A 509 -29.18 -25.39 -20.63
C GLY A 509 -28.71 -26.84 -20.42
N ALA A 510 -27.55 -27.04 -19.80
CA ALA A 510 -26.99 -28.35 -19.52
C ALA A 510 -27.83 -29.11 -18.45
N ASP A 511 -27.92 -30.44 -18.61
CA ASP A 511 -28.58 -31.31 -17.64
C ASP A 511 -27.61 -31.93 -16.62
N ARG A 512 -26.30 -31.88 -16.91
CA ARG A 512 -25.21 -32.12 -15.93
C ARG A 512 -24.22 -30.97 -15.93
N VAL A 513 -23.68 -30.64 -14.75
CA VAL A 513 -22.50 -29.78 -14.61
C VAL A 513 -21.40 -30.58 -13.91
N VAL A 514 -20.17 -30.57 -14.42
CA VAL A 514 -19.00 -31.15 -13.74
C VAL A 514 -18.08 -30.03 -13.26
N LEU A 515 -17.80 -29.97 -11.96
CA LEU A 515 -16.99 -28.92 -11.33
C LEU A 515 -16.11 -29.44 -10.19
N PRO A 516 -15.08 -28.70 -9.74
CA PRO A 516 -14.37 -29.01 -8.51
C PRO A 516 -15.26 -28.76 -7.29
N ALA A 517 -15.30 -29.69 -6.32
CA ALA A 517 -16.13 -29.56 -5.13
C ALA A 517 -15.87 -28.27 -4.32
N ALA A 518 -14.66 -27.72 -4.39
CA ALA A 518 -14.28 -26.44 -3.78
C ALA A 518 -15.10 -25.22 -4.27
N LEU A 519 -15.77 -25.29 -5.43
CA LEU A 519 -16.64 -24.23 -5.91
C LEU A 519 -18.04 -24.25 -5.28
N LEU A 520 -18.47 -25.39 -4.71
CA LEU A 520 -19.83 -25.56 -4.18
C LEU A 520 -20.20 -24.58 -3.06
N PRO A 521 -19.34 -24.26 -2.07
CA PRO A 521 -19.69 -23.28 -1.03
C PRO A 521 -19.88 -21.87 -1.59
N ALA A 522 -19.05 -21.48 -2.58
CA ALA A 522 -19.12 -20.17 -3.22
C ALA A 522 -20.36 -20.02 -4.12
N LEU A 523 -20.77 -21.11 -4.79
CA LEU A 523 -22.03 -21.18 -5.54
C LEU A 523 -23.25 -21.18 -4.62
N ALA A 524 -23.22 -21.94 -3.51
CA ALA A 524 -24.30 -22.00 -2.54
C ALA A 524 -24.54 -20.66 -1.81
N ALA A 525 -23.49 -19.86 -1.63
CA ALA A 525 -23.56 -18.52 -1.04
C ALA A 525 -23.78 -17.39 -2.07
N ALA A 526 -23.93 -17.69 -3.36
CA ALA A 526 -24.05 -16.68 -4.41
C ALA A 526 -25.43 -15.98 -4.34
N PRO A 527 -25.50 -14.63 -4.23
CA PRO A 527 -26.78 -13.90 -4.18
C PRO A 527 -27.67 -14.06 -5.44
N THR A 528 -27.09 -14.54 -6.55
CA THR A 528 -27.82 -14.86 -7.78
C THR A 528 -28.45 -16.25 -7.78
N LEU A 529 -28.04 -17.17 -6.90
CA LEU A 529 -28.56 -18.55 -6.89
C LEU A 529 -30.10 -18.64 -6.79
N PRO A 530 -30.81 -17.78 -6.02
CA PRO A 530 -32.29 -17.78 -5.99
C PRO A 530 -32.95 -17.12 -7.23
N LEU A 531 -32.14 -16.56 -8.14
CA LEU A 531 -32.56 -15.81 -9.32
C LEU A 531 -32.11 -16.48 -10.64
N THR A 532 -31.32 -17.55 -10.58
CA THR A 532 -30.83 -18.32 -11.72
C THR A 532 -31.75 -19.48 -12.00
N ASP A 533 -32.20 -19.65 -13.25
CA ASP A 533 -32.94 -20.85 -13.66
C ASP A 533 -31.99 -22.05 -13.74
N LEU A 534 -32.28 -23.06 -12.92
CA LEU A 534 -31.60 -24.35 -12.89
C LEU A 534 -32.52 -25.50 -13.33
N GLY A 535 -33.69 -25.21 -13.93
CA GLY A 535 -34.72 -26.18 -14.27
C GLY A 535 -34.33 -27.24 -15.31
N THR A 536 -33.26 -27.01 -16.09
CA THR A 536 -32.66 -28.05 -16.96
C THR A 536 -31.76 -29.02 -16.20
N LEU A 537 -31.21 -28.60 -15.06
CA LEU A 537 -30.09 -29.23 -14.39
C LEU A 537 -30.58 -30.38 -13.51
N THR A 538 -30.13 -31.60 -13.79
CA THR A 538 -30.61 -32.82 -13.10
C THR A 538 -29.58 -33.44 -12.15
N ALA A 539 -28.29 -33.09 -12.26
CA ALA A 539 -27.30 -33.32 -11.21
C ALA A 539 -26.05 -32.41 -11.35
N VAL A 540 -25.45 -32.03 -10.23
CA VAL A 540 -24.14 -31.38 -10.16
C VAL A 540 -23.09 -32.40 -9.74
N ILE A 541 -22.13 -32.70 -10.62
CA ILE A 541 -21.05 -33.67 -10.39
C ILE A 541 -19.84 -32.93 -9.84
N ALA A 542 -19.44 -33.27 -8.63
CA ALA A 542 -18.38 -32.60 -7.89
C ALA A 542 -17.14 -33.50 -7.77
N LEU A 543 -16.07 -33.13 -8.47
CA LEU A 543 -14.78 -33.83 -8.37
C LEU A 543 -14.08 -33.43 -7.07
N ALA A 544 -13.64 -34.43 -6.30
CA ALA A 544 -13.02 -34.22 -4.99
C ALA A 544 -12.05 -35.35 -4.61
N PRO A 545 -11.13 -35.12 -3.66
CA PRO A 545 -10.52 -36.20 -2.89
C PRO A 545 -11.57 -36.97 -2.08
N ALA A 546 -11.29 -38.24 -1.77
CA ALA A 546 -12.14 -39.05 -0.90
C ALA A 546 -12.35 -38.38 0.48
N ALA A 547 -13.52 -38.60 1.08
CA ALA A 547 -13.97 -37.99 2.35
C ALA A 547 -14.20 -36.45 2.34
N THR A 548 -14.26 -35.79 1.18
CA THR A 548 -14.65 -34.37 1.10
C THR A 548 -16.14 -34.19 1.43
N ALA A 549 -16.46 -33.38 2.45
CA ALA A 549 -17.84 -33.04 2.81
C ALA A 549 -18.42 -31.95 1.88
N VAL A 550 -19.62 -32.15 1.36
CA VAL A 550 -20.33 -31.20 0.47
C VAL A 550 -21.82 -31.10 0.81
N PRO A 551 -22.53 -30.02 0.41
CA PRO A 551 -23.98 -29.98 0.49
C PRO A 551 -24.63 -31.12 -0.31
N ALA A 552 -25.82 -31.58 0.10
CA ALA A 552 -26.57 -32.61 -0.63
C ALA A 552 -27.18 -32.10 -1.96
N ALA A 553 -27.38 -30.78 -2.08
CA ALA A 553 -27.93 -30.13 -3.26
C ALA A 553 -27.43 -28.67 -3.41
N LEU A 554 -27.42 -28.17 -4.64
CA LEU A 554 -27.19 -26.75 -5.00
C LEU A 554 -28.47 -26.20 -5.63
N GLY A 555 -29.10 -25.20 -5.02
CA GLY A 555 -30.36 -24.62 -5.54
C GLY A 555 -31.54 -25.59 -5.64
N GLY A 556 -31.47 -26.76 -4.98
CA GLY A 556 -32.43 -27.86 -5.11
C GLY A 556 -31.98 -29.01 -6.03
N VAL A 557 -30.96 -28.79 -6.86
CA VAL A 557 -30.38 -29.80 -7.77
C VAL A 557 -29.43 -30.72 -6.98
N PRO A 558 -29.53 -32.06 -7.07
CA PRO A 558 -28.71 -32.98 -6.27
C PRO A 558 -27.22 -32.92 -6.65
N ILE A 559 -26.35 -33.09 -5.66
CA ILE A 559 -24.89 -33.15 -5.83
C ILE A 559 -24.40 -34.60 -5.77
N VAL A 560 -23.52 -34.99 -6.70
CA VAL A 560 -22.88 -36.31 -6.79
C VAL A 560 -21.37 -36.14 -6.63
N LEU A 561 -20.76 -36.76 -5.61
CA LEU A 561 -19.31 -36.77 -5.40
C LEU A 561 -18.63 -37.84 -6.25
N VAL A 562 -17.50 -37.50 -6.88
CA VAL A 562 -16.65 -38.44 -7.64
C VAL A 562 -15.17 -38.20 -7.31
N ALA A 563 -14.41 -39.28 -7.18
CA ALA A 563 -12.97 -39.23 -6.89
C ALA A 563 -12.15 -38.72 -8.09
N ALA A 564 -11.20 -37.83 -7.84
CA ALA A 564 -10.26 -37.35 -8.87
C ALA A 564 -9.09 -38.34 -9.10
N PRO A 565 -8.64 -38.57 -10.35
CA PRO A 565 -7.50 -39.44 -10.64
C PRO A 565 -6.14 -38.76 -10.41
N GLU A 566 -5.16 -39.51 -9.89
CA GLU A 566 -3.80 -39.03 -9.62
C GLU A 566 -2.87 -39.07 -10.86
N PRO A 567 -2.03 -38.04 -11.08
CA PRO A 567 -0.90 -38.09 -11.99
C PRO A 567 0.41 -38.42 -11.24
N ALA A 568 1.12 -39.48 -11.64
CA ALA A 568 2.41 -39.85 -11.06
C ALA A 568 3.60 -39.06 -11.68
N THR A 569 4.69 -38.87 -10.93
CA THR A 569 5.98 -38.36 -11.47
C THR A 569 7.18 -39.08 -10.81
N PRO A 570 8.10 -39.71 -11.57
CA PRO A 570 9.16 -40.54 -11.01
C PRO A 570 10.45 -39.77 -10.65
N ALA A 571 11.18 -40.26 -9.65
CA ALA A 571 12.36 -39.60 -9.07
C ALA A 571 13.56 -39.39 -10.03
N ALA A 572 13.57 -40.03 -11.21
CA ALA A 572 14.66 -39.92 -12.17
C ALA A 572 14.84 -38.51 -12.77
N SER A 573 13.79 -37.69 -12.83
CA SER A 573 13.85 -36.34 -13.45
C SER A 573 14.74 -35.37 -12.66
N TYR A 574 14.72 -35.42 -11.32
CA TYR A 574 15.42 -34.43 -10.48
C TYR A 574 16.95 -34.51 -10.53
N ALA A 575 17.53 -35.70 -10.75
CA ALA A 575 18.97 -35.85 -10.90
C ALA A 575 19.48 -35.17 -12.20
N ALA A 576 18.71 -35.31 -13.30
CA ALA A 576 19.01 -34.64 -14.56
C ALA A 576 18.86 -33.11 -14.46
N LEU A 577 17.80 -32.65 -13.78
CA LEU A 577 17.59 -31.23 -13.47
C LEU A 577 18.77 -30.65 -12.67
N ALA A 578 19.18 -31.34 -11.59
CA ALA A 578 20.30 -30.90 -10.76
C ALA A 578 21.63 -30.84 -11.55
N GLY A 579 21.90 -31.84 -12.39
CA GLY A 579 23.07 -31.85 -13.28
C GLY A 579 23.06 -30.68 -14.26
N ALA A 580 21.95 -30.48 -14.98
CA ALA A 580 21.82 -29.39 -15.94
C ALA A 580 21.95 -27.99 -15.29
N ALA A 581 21.34 -27.80 -14.12
CA ALA A 581 21.43 -26.55 -13.38
C ALA A 581 22.82 -26.31 -12.76
N GLY A 582 23.52 -27.36 -12.31
CA GLY A 582 24.93 -27.28 -11.93
C GLY A 582 25.82 -26.85 -13.10
N THR A 583 25.71 -27.55 -14.25
CA THR A 583 26.46 -27.21 -15.46
C THR A 583 26.20 -25.78 -15.96
N ALA A 584 24.97 -25.27 -15.84
CA ALA A 584 24.66 -23.87 -16.15
C ALA A 584 25.34 -22.88 -15.18
N GLY A 585 25.36 -23.21 -13.89
CA GLY A 585 26.10 -22.47 -12.87
C GLY A 585 27.61 -22.41 -13.14
N ASP A 586 28.22 -23.55 -13.49
CA ASP A 586 29.64 -23.66 -13.84
C ASP A 586 29.98 -22.87 -15.12
N ALA A 587 29.13 -22.98 -16.15
CA ALA A 587 29.30 -22.24 -17.39
C ALA A 587 29.26 -20.71 -17.20
N ALA A 588 28.46 -20.22 -16.24
CA ALA A 588 28.42 -18.80 -15.86
C ALA A 588 29.71 -18.30 -15.16
N LEU A 589 30.64 -19.20 -14.83
CA LEU A 589 31.93 -18.92 -14.20
C LEU A 589 33.13 -19.23 -15.11
N ALA A 590 32.91 -19.68 -16.36
CA ALA A 590 33.98 -20.15 -17.25
C ALA A 590 35.07 -19.09 -17.59
N ALA A 591 34.82 -17.81 -17.31
CA ALA A 591 35.76 -16.69 -17.48
C ALA A 591 36.26 -16.11 -16.14
N VAL A 592 36.18 -16.89 -15.04
CA VAL A 592 36.47 -16.45 -13.66
C VAL A 592 37.49 -17.38 -13.00
N ASP A 593 38.50 -16.81 -12.35
CA ASP A 593 39.37 -17.55 -11.44
C ASP A 593 38.60 -17.82 -10.13
N VAL A 594 37.91 -18.97 -10.07
CA VAL A 594 37.08 -19.36 -8.92
C VAL A 594 37.89 -19.45 -7.61
N PRO A 595 39.10 -20.07 -7.56
CA PRO A 595 39.97 -20.01 -6.39
C PRO A 595 40.30 -18.58 -5.92
N ALA A 596 40.70 -17.68 -6.83
CA ALA A 596 40.99 -16.29 -6.46
C ALA A 596 39.74 -15.53 -6.03
N ALA A 597 38.58 -15.81 -6.63
CA ALA A 597 37.31 -15.20 -6.25
C ALA A 597 36.86 -15.65 -4.84
N ILE A 598 37.03 -16.93 -4.51
CA ILE A 598 36.83 -17.47 -3.16
C ILE A 598 37.77 -16.76 -2.16
N ALA A 599 39.04 -16.57 -2.50
CA ALA A 599 39.98 -15.82 -1.68
C ALA A 599 39.54 -14.35 -1.46
N ALA A 600 39.12 -13.64 -2.51
CA ALA A 600 38.62 -12.28 -2.41
C ALA A 600 37.33 -12.16 -1.57
N VAL A 601 36.43 -13.16 -1.61
CA VAL A 601 35.27 -13.22 -0.72
C VAL A 601 35.70 -13.47 0.73
N ARG A 602 36.63 -14.41 1.00
CA ARG A 602 37.17 -14.67 2.35
C ARG A 602 37.84 -13.42 2.94
N GLU A 603 38.55 -12.62 2.13
CA GLU A 603 39.09 -11.32 2.55
C GLU A 603 37.98 -10.30 2.86
N LEU A 604 36.92 -10.22 2.05
CA LEU A 604 35.76 -9.35 2.32
C LEU A 604 35.06 -9.75 3.64
N GLN A 605 34.99 -11.04 3.98
CA GLN A 605 34.53 -11.50 5.31
C GLN A 605 35.42 -10.97 6.43
N ALA A 606 36.75 -11.04 6.26
CA ALA A 606 37.70 -10.54 7.25
C ALA A 606 37.62 -9.00 7.40
N ALA A 607 37.45 -8.27 6.30
CA ALA A 607 37.25 -6.83 6.28
C ALA A 607 35.96 -6.42 7.02
N GLY A 608 34.88 -7.20 6.86
CA GLY A 608 33.63 -7.03 7.63
C GLY A 608 33.88 -7.17 9.13
N ARG A 609 34.47 -8.28 9.58
CA ARG A 609 34.77 -8.52 11.02
C ARG A 609 35.70 -7.45 11.61
N ALA A 610 36.78 -7.10 10.93
CA ALA A 610 37.68 -6.03 11.37
C ALA A 610 36.95 -4.67 11.45
N SER A 611 36.00 -4.40 10.56
CA SER A 611 35.16 -3.19 10.61
C SER A 611 34.20 -3.17 11.81
N MET A 612 33.71 -4.31 12.27
CA MET A 612 32.92 -4.41 13.51
C MET A 612 33.75 -3.96 14.72
N LEU A 613 34.94 -4.54 14.92
CA LEU A 613 35.83 -4.22 16.02
C LEU A 613 36.33 -2.76 15.95
N HIS A 614 36.72 -2.30 14.76
CA HIS A 614 37.15 -0.92 14.53
C HIS A 614 36.03 0.09 14.81
N THR A 615 34.79 -0.22 14.43
CA THR A 615 33.61 0.61 14.74
C THR A 615 33.39 0.70 16.24
N LEU A 616 33.40 -0.44 16.95
CA LEU A 616 33.23 -0.47 18.41
C LEU A 616 34.32 0.36 19.12
N ARG A 617 35.58 0.23 18.70
CA ARG A 617 36.70 1.08 19.16
C ARG A 617 36.48 2.57 18.89
N ARG A 618 36.08 2.95 17.67
CA ARG A 618 35.68 4.33 17.33
C ARG A 618 34.42 4.81 18.06
N CYS A 619 33.70 3.91 18.74
CA CYS A 619 32.58 4.23 19.61
C CYS A 619 32.95 4.31 21.11
N GLY A 620 34.22 4.19 21.48
CA GLY A 620 34.70 4.33 22.86
C GLY A 620 34.64 3.06 23.70
N VAL A 621 34.35 1.90 23.10
CA VAL A 621 34.28 0.59 23.77
C VAL A 621 35.34 -0.37 23.20
N LEU A 622 35.68 -1.44 23.92
CA LEU A 622 36.74 -2.40 23.53
C LEU A 622 38.13 -1.78 23.29
N ALA A 623 38.43 -0.68 23.98
CA ALA A 623 39.80 -0.22 24.25
C ALA A 623 40.48 -1.05 25.36
N GLY A 624 39.67 -1.68 26.22
CA GLY A 624 40.05 -2.66 27.24
C GLY A 624 38.88 -3.62 27.52
N PRO A 625 38.91 -4.40 28.61
CA PRO A 625 37.79 -5.26 29.02
C PRO A 625 36.50 -4.46 29.30
N ALA A 626 35.37 -4.98 28.85
CA ALA A 626 34.04 -4.40 29.09
C ALA A 626 32.96 -5.50 29.20
N HIS A 627 31.96 -5.29 30.07
CA HIS A 627 30.85 -6.23 30.23
C HIS A 627 29.96 -6.30 28.98
N ALA A 628 29.72 -7.51 28.46
CA ALA A 628 29.04 -7.76 27.19
C ALA A 628 27.69 -7.02 27.05
N ALA A 629 26.84 -7.09 28.09
CA ALA A 629 25.53 -6.42 28.12
C ALA A 629 25.64 -4.88 28.03
N GLY A 630 26.73 -4.29 28.55
CA GLY A 630 26.93 -2.84 28.56
C GLY A 630 27.49 -2.27 27.25
N ILE A 631 28.17 -3.07 26.42
CA ILE A 631 28.92 -2.58 25.24
C ILE A 631 28.03 -1.80 24.26
N ALA A 632 26.85 -2.30 23.92
CA ALA A 632 25.96 -1.62 22.98
C ALA A 632 25.43 -0.29 23.54
N ALA A 633 25.14 -0.21 24.84
CA ALA A 633 24.71 1.02 25.49
C ALA A 633 25.85 2.05 25.56
N ALA A 634 27.04 1.63 25.99
CA ALA A 634 28.22 2.49 26.12
C ALA A 634 28.74 3.03 24.77
N ALA A 635 28.61 2.25 23.68
CA ALA A 635 28.86 2.73 22.33
C ALA A 635 27.83 3.77 21.82
N GLY A 636 26.68 3.91 22.51
CA GLY A 636 25.57 4.78 22.12
C GLY A 636 24.66 4.17 21.05
N VAL A 637 24.61 2.83 20.92
CA VAL A 637 23.87 2.14 19.85
C VAL A 637 22.36 2.33 20.02
N ALA A 638 21.72 2.79 18.95
CA ALA A 638 20.28 3.00 18.88
C ALA A 638 19.53 1.66 19.14
N PRO A 639 18.38 1.66 19.82
CA PRO A 639 17.72 0.43 20.26
C PRO A 639 17.56 -0.68 19.21
N PRO A 640 17.18 -0.40 17.95
CA PRO A 640 17.03 -1.45 16.92
C PRO A 640 18.31 -2.25 16.64
N TYR A 641 19.49 -1.63 16.74
CA TYR A 641 20.76 -2.24 16.35
C TYR A 641 21.51 -2.94 17.50
N ARG A 642 20.95 -2.94 18.72
CA ARG A 642 21.61 -3.53 19.90
C ARG A 642 21.75 -5.05 19.81
N ALA A 643 20.75 -5.73 19.24
CA ALA A 643 20.81 -7.18 18.98
C ALA A 643 21.91 -7.52 17.96
N LEU A 644 22.00 -6.75 16.87
CA LEU A 644 23.04 -6.89 15.84
C LEU A 644 24.45 -6.70 16.42
N VAL A 645 24.65 -5.68 17.26
CA VAL A 645 25.94 -5.49 17.97
C VAL A 645 26.23 -6.62 18.97
N GLY A 646 25.20 -7.19 19.60
CA GLY A 646 25.33 -8.42 20.38
C GLY A 646 25.89 -9.57 19.53
N ARG A 647 25.32 -9.81 18.34
CA ARG A 647 25.79 -10.83 17.40
C ARG A 647 27.19 -10.52 16.83
N TRP A 648 27.55 -9.25 16.65
CA TRP A 648 28.92 -8.87 16.29
C TRP A 648 29.94 -9.34 17.34
N LEU A 649 29.62 -9.24 18.63
CA LEU A 649 30.52 -9.70 19.71
C LEU A 649 30.71 -11.23 19.67
N ASP A 650 29.63 -11.97 19.44
CA ASP A 650 29.67 -13.43 19.32
C ASP A 650 30.52 -13.87 18.10
N VAL A 651 30.37 -13.17 16.95
CA VAL A 651 31.19 -13.34 15.74
C VAL A 651 32.67 -12.96 15.94
N LEU A 652 32.94 -11.84 16.63
CA LEU A 652 34.31 -11.41 16.91
C LEU A 652 35.03 -12.38 17.85
N GLY A 653 34.30 -13.01 18.77
CA GLY A 653 34.81 -14.06 19.65
C GLY A 653 35.17 -15.32 18.87
N ALA A 654 34.24 -15.82 18.03
CA ALA A 654 34.49 -16.97 17.16
C ALA A 654 35.67 -16.77 16.18
N ALA A 655 35.90 -15.52 15.76
CA ALA A 655 37.04 -15.15 14.91
C ALA A 655 38.35 -14.86 15.68
N GLY A 656 38.38 -15.02 17.00
CA GLY A 656 39.56 -14.75 17.84
C GLY A 656 39.97 -13.27 17.90
N LEU A 657 39.10 -12.34 17.51
CA LEU A 657 39.35 -10.89 17.51
C LEU A 657 39.01 -10.22 18.84
N VAL A 658 38.15 -10.86 19.65
CA VAL A 658 37.97 -10.56 21.09
C VAL A 658 38.16 -11.82 21.91
N ARG A 659 38.70 -11.66 23.12
CA ARG A 659 38.73 -12.69 24.17
C ARG A 659 37.54 -12.45 25.10
N ARG A 660 36.92 -13.53 25.58
CA ARG A 660 35.77 -13.51 26.49
C ARG A 660 36.11 -14.29 27.76
N ASP A 661 35.83 -13.68 28.91
CA ASP A 661 36.12 -14.20 30.25
C ASP A 661 34.87 -13.96 31.10
N GLY A 662 34.02 -14.99 31.22
CA GLY A 662 32.63 -14.83 31.64
C GLY A 662 31.87 -13.80 30.78
N ASP A 663 31.37 -12.75 31.43
CA ASP A 663 30.71 -11.62 30.77
C ASP A 663 31.67 -10.49 30.33
N LEU A 664 32.95 -10.54 30.70
CA LEU A 664 33.93 -9.57 30.22
C LEU A 664 34.39 -9.92 28.80
N ILE A 665 34.36 -8.94 27.91
CA ILE A 665 34.90 -9.02 26.55
C ILE A 665 36.02 -8.00 26.41
N ALA A 666 37.18 -8.43 25.97
CA ALA A 666 38.35 -7.61 25.72
C ALA A 666 38.86 -7.83 24.28
N PRO A 667 39.46 -6.83 23.61
CA PRO A 667 40.14 -7.08 22.33
C PRO A 667 41.22 -8.15 22.49
N ALA A 668 41.31 -9.08 21.53
CA ALA A 668 42.33 -10.12 21.57
C ALA A 668 43.73 -9.53 21.36
N ASP A 669 43.86 -8.64 20.38
CA ASP A 669 45.04 -7.84 20.05
C ASP A 669 44.72 -6.33 20.18
N PRO A 670 45.46 -5.55 20.98
CA PRO A 670 45.37 -4.09 20.99
C PRO A 670 45.59 -3.45 19.61
N ALA A 671 46.50 -3.98 18.80
CA ALA A 671 46.88 -3.44 17.49
C ALA A 671 45.99 -3.92 16.31
N ALA A 672 44.89 -4.63 16.60
CA ALA A 672 44.08 -5.32 15.60
C ALA A 672 43.77 -4.47 14.34
N PRO A 673 44.03 -5.00 13.12
CA PRO A 673 44.19 -4.20 11.92
C PRO A 673 42.89 -3.59 11.39
N VAL A 674 43.04 -2.44 10.72
CA VAL A 674 42.00 -1.81 9.89
C VAL A 674 42.02 -2.48 8.50
N PRO A 675 40.88 -2.72 7.83
CA PRO A 675 40.89 -3.34 6.51
C PRO A 675 41.56 -2.47 5.45
N ASP A 676 42.47 -3.05 4.67
CA ASP A 676 42.95 -2.47 3.42
C ASP A 676 41.90 -2.66 2.32
N TRP A 677 40.97 -1.70 2.26
CA TRP A 677 39.92 -1.65 1.27
C TRP A 677 40.41 -1.37 -0.16
N GLU A 678 41.65 -0.95 -0.35
CA GLU A 678 42.18 -0.61 -1.68
C GLU A 678 42.84 -1.81 -2.34
N ALA A 679 43.69 -2.53 -1.60
CA ALA A 679 44.24 -3.80 -2.05
C ALA A 679 43.14 -4.88 -2.19
N LEU A 680 42.12 -4.88 -1.32
CA LEU A 680 40.93 -5.72 -1.49
C LEU A 680 40.15 -5.36 -2.76
N ALA A 681 39.94 -4.08 -3.06
CA ALA A 681 39.27 -3.68 -4.30
C ALA A 681 40.08 -4.04 -5.56
N ALA A 682 41.42 -3.99 -5.49
CA ALA A 682 42.29 -4.45 -6.57
C ALA A 682 42.16 -5.97 -6.79
N ARG A 683 42.27 -6.78 -5.73
CA ARG A 683 42.12 -8.25 -5.82
C ARG A 683 40.73 -8.67 -6.27
N TRP A 684 39.68 -8.01 -5.77
CA TRP A 684 38.29 -8.25 -6.20
C TRP A 684 38.07 -7.93 -7.68
N ARG A 685 38.59 -6.80 -8.20
CA ARG A 685 38.51 -6.50 -9.64
C ARG A 685 39.20 -7.57 -10.50
N ALA A 686 40.35 -8.06 -10.06
CA ALA A 686 41.13 -9.06 -10.79
C ALA A 686 40.45 -10.45 -10.78
N ALA A 687 39.90 -10.86 -9.64
CA ALA A 687 39.35 -12.21 -9.45
C ALA A 687 37.87 -12.33 -9.82
N VAL A 688 37.05 -11.32 -9.51
CA VAL A 688 35.58 -11.36 -9.66
C VAL A 688 35.14 -10.47 -10.82
N GLY A 689 35.73 -9.29 -10.95
CA GLY A 689 35.30 -8.25 -11.90
C GLY A 689 34.21 -7.35 -11.32
N GLY A 690 34.26 -6.06 -11.68
CA GLY A 690 33.52 -5.00 -10.98
C GLY A 690 34.19 -4.62 -9.65
N ASP A 691 33.68 -3.58 -8.99
CA ASP A 691 34.19 -3.11 -7.69
C ASP A 691 33.12 -2.50 -6.76
N ARG A 692 31.85 -2.46 -7.20
CA ARG A 692 30.80 -1.73 -6.48
C ARG A 692 30.42 -2.42 -5.18
N THR A 693 30.58 -3.73 -5.10
CA THR A 693 30.41 -4.54 -3.89
C THR A 693 31.41 -4.13 -2.80
N VAL A 694 32.70 -4.11 -3.12
CA VAL A 694 33.75 -3.66 -2.18
C VAL A 694 33.60 -2.17 -1.87
N ALA A 695 33.26 -1.33 -2.86
CA ALA A 695 33.01 0.11 -2.64
C ALA A 695 31.75 0.38 -1.80
N TYR A 696 30.74 -0.49 -1.81
CA TYR A 696 29.61 -0.44 -0.89
C TYR A 696 30.02 -0.86 0.52
N ALA A 697 30.73 -1.98 0.68
CA ALA A 697 31.23 -2.44 1.97
C ALA A 697 32.14 -1.38 2.63
N ARG A 698 33.09 -0.79 1.89
CA ARG A 698 33.95 0.33 2.33
C ARG A 698 33.13 1.55 2.80
N ARG A 699 32.08 1.94 2.06
CA ARG A 699 31.21 3.08 2.41
C ARG A 699 30.41 2.82 3.69
N ASN A 700 29.86 1.61 3.86
CA ASN A 700 29.20 1.24 5.11
C ASN A 700 30.18 1.25 6.27
N ALA A 701 31.34 0.59 6.14
CA ALA A 701 32.36 0.53 7.19
C ALA A 701 32.84 1.92 7.66
N ALA A 702 32.90 2.90 6.77
CA ALA A 702 33.20 4.29 7.11
C ALA A 702 32.06 5.00 7.89
N ALA A 703 30.80 4.73 7.51
CA ALA A 703 29.59 5.35 8.07
C ALA A 703 29.02 4.64 9.31
N LEU A 704 29.45 3.39 9.57
CA LEU A 704 28.97 2.53 10.67
C LEU A 704 28.83 3.23 12.04
N PRO A 705 29.77 4.07 12.51
CA PRO A 705 29.66 4.75 13.81
C PRO A 705 28.48 5.72 13.94
N ASP A 706 27.91 6.18 12.81
CA ASP A 706 26.74 7.06 12.78
C ASP A 706 25.46 6.30 12.42
N LEU A 707 25.55 5.30 11.52
CA LEU A 707 24.45 4.38 11.21
C LEU A 707 23.96 3.66 12.48
N LEU A 708 24.86 3.06 13.27
CA LEU A 708 24.52 2.38 14.52
C LEU A 708 23.88 3.30 15.58
N ARG A 709 24.04 4.62 15.45
CA ARG A 709 23.50 5.63 16.36
C ARG A 709 22.24 6.32 15.84
N GLY A 710 21.72 5.90 14.68
CA GLY A 710 20.57 6.54 14.02
C GLY A 710 20.87 7.96 13.51
N ARG A 711 22.15 8.28 13.23
CA ARG A 711 22.60 9.60 12.75
C ARG A 711 22.82 9.65 11.22
N GLY A 712 22.49 8.57 10.51
CA GLY A 712 22.53 8.48 9.05
C GLY A 712 21.67 7.33 8.54
N SER A 713 21.34 7.33 7.25
CA SER A 713 20.43 6.34 6.65
C SER A 713 21.18 5.21 5.94
N PRO A 714 21.03 3.93 6.36
CA PRO A 714 21.59 2.79 5.62
C PRO A 714 20.93 2.61 4.23
N VAL A 715 19.70 3.13 4.04
CA VAL A 715 19.01 3.15 2.74
C VAL A 715 19.75 4.05 1.76
N GLU A 716 20.20 5.23 2.18
CA GLU A 716 20.94 6.17 1.32
C GLU A 716 22.32 5.64 0.91
N VAL A 717 22.96 4.82 1.75
CA VAL A 717 24.24 4.16 1.41
C VAL A 717 24.04 3.08 0.33
N LEU A 718 22.89 2.39 0.33
CA LEU A 718 22.54 1.36 -0.66
C LEU A 718 21.94 1.94 -1.96
N PHE A 719 21.21 3.05 -1.86
CA PHE A 719 20.55 3.75 -2.97
C PHE A 719 20.99 5.23 -3.03
N PRO A 720 22.28 5.51 -3.30
CA PRO A 720 22.79 6.88 -3.36
C PRO A 720 22.04 7.66 -4.44
N ALA A 721 21.44 8.80 -4.06
CA ALA A 721 20.53 9.59 -4.90
C ALA A 721 19.37 8.78 -5.53
N GLY A 722 18.89 7.73 -4.84
CA GLY A 722 17.85 6.82 -5.33
C GLY A 722 18.32 5.81 -6.38
N SER A 723 19.62 5.73 -6.67
CA SER A 723 20.15 4.88 -7.74
C SER A 723 20.18 3.39 -7.36
N LEU A 724 19.52 2.56 -8.16
CA LEU A 724 19.61 1.09 -8.06
C LEU A 724 20.99 0.54 -8.48
N GLY A 725 21.93 1.39 -8.90
CA GLY A 725 23.21 0.98 -9.48
C GLY A 725 24.20 0.31 -8.50
N THR A 726 24.03 0.50 -7.18
CA THR A 726 24.78 -0.27 -6.17
C THR A 726 24.08 -1.60 -5.87
N ALA A 727 22.79 -1.60 -5.55
CA ALA A 727 22.04 -2.84 -5.28
C ALA A 727 22.09 -3.85 -6.45
N ARG A 728 21.93 -3.39 -7.70
CA ARG A 728 22.09 -4.25 -8.90
C ARG A 728 23.47 -4.86 -9.04
N ALA A 729 24.50 -4.26 -8.45
CA ALA A 729 25.85 -4.79 -8.46
C ALA A 729 26.06 -5.83 -7.36
N LEU A 730 25.57 -5.58 -6.13
CA LEU A 730 25.63 -6.57 -5.03
C LEU A 730 25.01 -7.91 -5.45
N TYR A 731 23.83 -7.87 -6.09
CA TYR A 731 23.14 -9.06 -6.57
C TYR A 731 23.65 -9.59 -7.93
N ARG A 732 24.79 -9.14 -8.48
CA ARG A 732 25.28 -9.63 -9.79
C ARG A 732 26.81 -9.76 -9.92
N GLU A 733 27.58 -8.99 -9.16
CA GLU A 733 29.04 -9.03 -9.21
C GLU A 733 29.60 -10.33 -8.63
N SER A 734 29.07 -10.86 -7.52
CA SER A 734 29.65 -12.04 -6.86
C SER A 734 29.56 -13.32 -7.69
N VAL A 735 30.54 -14.21 -7.51
CA VAL A 735 30.54 -15.55 -8.13
C VAL A 735 29.37 -16.42 -7.66
N THR A 736 28.93 -16.24 -6.41
CA THR A 736 27.73 -16.91 -5.87
C THR A 736 26.48 -16.49 -6.63
N ALA A 737 26.27 -15.19 -6.84
CA ALA A 737 25.11 -14.68 -7.57
C ALA A 737 25.11 -15.11 -9.05
N ARG A 738 26.27 -15.13 -9.72
CA ARG A 738 26.38 -15.62 -11.12
C ARG A 738 25.99 -17.10 -11.22
N TYR A 739 26.54 -17.93 -10.34
CA TYR A 739 26.21 -19.35 -10.25
C TYR A 739 24.73 -19.57 -9.94
N GLN A 740 24.21 -18.93 -8.88
CA GLN A 740 22.83 -19.08 -8.43
C GLN A 740 21.83 -18.69 -9.52
N HIS A 741 22.03 -17.56 -10.21
CA HIS A 741 21.10 -17.13 -11.26
C HIS A 741 21.06 -18.07 -12.46
N ALA A 742 22.20 -18.58 -12.92
CA ALA A 742 22.24 -19.54 -14.02
C ALA A 742 21.64 -20.90 -13.61
N ALA A 743 21.92 -21.36 -12.39
CA ALA A 743 21.33 -22.58 -11.83
C ALA A 743 19.80 -22.47 -11.65
N VAL A 744 19.29 -21.36 -11.10
CA VAL A 744 17.85 -21.09 -10.99
C VAL A 744 17.20 -21.04 -12.38
N ALA A 745 17.79 -20.33 -13.33
CA ALA A 745 17.26 -20.23 -14.69
C ALA A 745 17.15 -21.59 -15.40
N ALA A 746 18.19 -22.42 -15.28
CA ALA A 746 18.20 -23.78 -15.85
C ALA A 746 17.23 -24.73 -15.13
N ALA A 747 17.14 -24.68 -13.79
CA ALA A 747 16.19 -25.47 -13.02
C ALA A 747 14.73 -25.11 -13.39
N VAL A 748 14.39 -23.83 -13.45
CA VAL A 748 13.05 -23.36 -13.86
C VAL A 748 12.76 -23.75 -15.31
N ALA A 749 13.73 -23.64 -16.23
CA ALA A 749 13.54 -24.07 -17.62
C ALA A 749 13.30 -25.58 -17.76
N ALA A 750 13.92 -26.42 -16.92
CA ALA A 750 13.67 -27.86 -16.86
C ALA A 750 12.27 -28.19 -16.32
N LEU A 751 11.85 -27.54 -15.22
CA LEU A 751 10.49 -27.69 -14.65
C LEU A 751 9.37 -27.22 -15.61
N CYS A 752 9.70 -26.30 -16.52
CA CYS A 752 8.86 -25.85 -17.63
C CYS A 752 9.04 -26.67 -18.92
N ALA A 753 9.79 -27.77 -18.89
CA ALA A 753 9.98 -28.70 -20.02
C ALA A 753 9.32 -30.07 -19.78
N ASP A 754 9.28 -30.55 -18.55
CA ASP A 754 8.71 -31.85 -18.15
C ASP A 754 7.16 -31.80 -18.05
N ARG A 755 6.49 -31.32 -19.10
CA ARG A 755 5.06 -30.97 -19.11
C ARG A 755 4.34 -31.32 -20.43
N PRO A 756 3.01 -31.59 -20.41
CA PRO A 756 2.26 -31.97 -21.61
C PRO A 756 2.27 -30.88 -22.71
N PRO A 757 2.25 -31.25 -24.00
CA PRO A 757 2.15 -30.30 -25.11
C PRO A 757 0.93 -29.37 -24.96
N GLY A 758 1.17 -28.06 -25.06
CA GLY A 758 0.14 -27.03 -24.91
C GLY A 758 -0.14 -26.55 -23.48
N ALA A 759 0.41 -27.21 -22.46
CA ALA A 759 0.30 -26.71 -21.08
C ALA A 759 1.11 -25.41 -20.90
N VAL A 760 0.51 -24.40 -20.26
CA VAL A 760 1.14 -23.11 -19.95
C VAL A 760 1.46 -23.05 -18.44
N PRO A 761 2.74 -23.17 -18.01
CA PRO A 761 3.10 -23.15 -16.60
C PRO A 761 2.84 -21.78 -15.95
N ARG A 762 2.21 -21.76 -14.78
CA ARG A 762 1.96 -20.55 -13.97
C ARG A 762 3.14 -20.31 -13.03
N LEU A 763 3.91 -19.27 -13.28
CA LEU A 763 5.10 -18.91 -12.52
C LEU A 763 4.82 -17.73 -11.58
N LEU A 764 5.38 -17.77 -10.37
CA LEU A 764 5.38 -16.66 -9.43
C LEU A 764 6.81 -16.38 -8.97
N GLU A 765 7.36 -15.20 -9.28
CA GLU A 765 8.62 -14.74 -8.67
C GLU A 765 8.31 -13.79 -7.51
N ILE A 766 8.85 -14.10 -6.33
CA ILE A 766 8.68 -13.34 -5.09
C ILE A 766 9.94 -12.54 -4.75
N GLY A 767 9.76 -11.30 -4.31
CA GLY A 767 10.86 -10.40 -3.93
C GLY A 767 11.82 -10.06 -5.08
N ALA A 768 11.31 -9.88 -6.29
CA ALA A 768 12.10 -9.70 -7.49
C ALA A 768 13.11 -8.53 -7.41
N GLY A 769 12.84 -7.51 -6.59
CA GLY A 769 13.78 -6.46 -6.19
C GLY A 769 14.51 -5.80 -7.35
N THR A 770 15.78 -6.13 -7.54
CA THR A 770 16.60 -5.54 -8.62
C THR A 770 16.44 -6.20 -9.99
N GLY A 771 15.61 -7.26 -10.08
CA GLY A 771 15.33 -8.08 -11.25
C GLY A 771 16.46 -9.02 -11.64
N ALA A 772 17.38 -9.34 -10.72
CA ALA A 772 18.59 -10.11 -11.04
C ALA A 772 18.29 -11.57 -11.40
N THR A 773 17.45 -12.25 -10.63
CA THR A 773 16.94 -13.59 -10.96
C THR A 773 16.07 -13.56 -12.21
N THR A 774 15.08 -12.68 -12.27
CA THR A 774 14.22 -12.47 -13.44
C THR A 774 14.99 -12.29 -14.75
N ASP A 775 16.08 -11.50 -14.75
CA ASP A 775 16.90 -11.21 -15.94
C ASP A 775 17.63 -12.46 -16.46
N ALA A 776 17.86 -13.48 -15.63
CA ALA A 776 18.42 -14.77 -16.03
C ALA A 776 17.36 -15.81 -16.40
N VAL A 777 16.22 -15.84 -15.67
CA VAL A 777 15.12 -16.78 -15.92
C VAL A 777 14.40 -16.50 -17.24
N LEU A 778 14.11 -15.23 -17.56
CA LEU A 778 13.34 -14.90 -18.78
C LEU A 778 14.02 -15.31 -20.10
N PRO A 779 15.35 -15.17 -20.28
CA PRO A 779 16.06 -15.74 -21.43
C PRO A 779 16.00 -17.27 -21.50
N ALA A 780 16.09 -17.98 -20.37
CA ALA A 780 16.02 -19.45 -20.34
C ALA A 780 14.62 -20.01 -20.69
N LEU A 781 13.59 -19.18 -20.55
CA LEU A 781 12.20 -19.47 -20.95
C LEU A 781 11.84 -18.95 -22.36
N ALA A 782 12.80 -18.38 -23.11
CA ALA A 782 12.53 -17.83 -24.43
C ALA A 782 11.93 -18.88 -25.40
N GLY A 783 10.86 -18.50 -26.10
CA GLY A 783 10.13 -19.39 -27.01
C GLY A 783 9.13 -20.34 -26.34
N ARG A 784 9.02 -20.36 -25.00
CA ARG A 784 8.04 -21.17 -24.27
C ARG A 784 6.87 -20.30 -23.78
N PRO A 785 5.61 -20.73 -23.92
CA PRO A 785 4.48 -20.03 -23.31
C PRO A 785 4.47 -20.30 -21.80
N VAL A 786 4.55 -19.25 -21.00
CA VAL A 786 4.46 -19.28 -19.52
C VAL A 786 3.59 -18.12 -19.04
N ASP A 787 2.82 -18.34 -17.97
CA ASP A 787 2.08 -17.29 -17.29
C ASP A 787 2.89 -16.78 -16.09
N TYR A 788 3.73 -15.77 -16.32
CA TYR A 788 4.73 -15.31 -15.35
C TYR A 788 4.22 -14.11 -14.54
N LEU A 789 4.00 -14.30 -13.23
CA LEU A 789 3.68 -13.23 -12.29
C LEU A 789 4.94 -12.78 -11.53
N LEU A 790 5.41 -11.57 -11.84
CA LEU A 790 6.50 -10.91 -11.12
C LEU A 790 5.96 -10.17 -9.89
N THR A 791 6.54 -10.37 -8.71
CA THR A 791 6.11 -9.68 -7.49
C THR A 791 7.24 -9.15 -6.63
N ASP A 792 6.93 -8.08 -5.90
CA ASP A 792 7.78 -7.47 -4.89
C ASP A 792 6.91 -6.74 -3.85
N VAL A 793 7.39 -6.58 -2.61
CA VAL A 793 6.67 -5.80 -1.59
C VAL A 793 6.67 -4.30 -1.92
N SER A 794 7.70 -3.83 -2.64
CA SER A 794 7.91 -2.44 -3.04
C SER A 794 7.55 -2.18 -4.50
N ARG A 795 6.54 -1.33 -4.70
CA ARG A 795 6.14 -0.84 -6.04
C ARG A 795 7.27 -0.10 -6.77
N ALA A 796 8.24 0.47 -6.04
CA ALA A 796 9.35 1.23 -6.61
C ALA A 796 10.39 0.33 -7.31
N PHE A 797 10.55 -0.92 -6.84
CA PHE A 797 11.32 -1.94 -7.55
C PHE A 797 10.53 -2.53 -8.72
N LEU A 798 9.27 -2.90 -8.47
CA LEU A 798 8.45 -3.61 -9.45
C LEU A 798 8.16 -2.79 -10.73
N ALA A 799 7.80 -1.51 -10.59
CA ALA A 799 7.40 -0.68 -11.74
C ALA A 799 8.45 -0.58 -12.87
N PRO A 800 9.74 -0.24 -12.61
CA PRO A 800 10.75 -0.22 -13.67
C PRO A 800 11.09 -1.61 -14.22
N LEU A 801 10.92 -2.70 -13.45
CA LEU A 801 11.12 -4.06 -13.96
C LEU A 801 10.05 -4.44 -14.99
N LEU A 802 8.78 -4.17 -14.70
CA LEU A 802 7.65 -4.42 -15.61
C LEU A 802 7.79 -3.60 -16.89
N ALA A 803 8.12 -2.31 -16.77
CA ALA A 803 8.31 -1.42 -17.91
C ALA A 803 9.40 -1.93 -18.88
N ALA A 804 10.54 -2.42 -18.35
CA ALA A 804 11.61 -3.00 -19.16
C ALA A 804 11.25 -4.36 -19.81
N ARG A 805 10.18 -5.02 -19.36
CA ARG A 805 9.77 -6.36 -19.84
C ARG A 805 8.71 -6.33 -20.93
N GLY A 806 8.00 -5.22 -21.11
CA GLY A 806 7.10 -5.01 -22.26
C GLY A 806 5.94 -6.01 -22.33
N GLY A 807 5.31 -6.32 -21.20
CA GLY A 807 4.18 -7.25 -21.13
C GLY A 807 4.53 -8.74 -21.09
N ARG A 808 5.81 -9.12 -21.22
CA ARG A 808 6.28 -10.53 -21.08
C ARG A 808 6.08 -11.14 -19.69
N VAL A 809 5.74 -10.33 -18.69
CA VAL A 809 5.36 -10.77 -17.34
C VAL A 809 4.19 -9.91 -16.84
N ARG A 810 3.33 -10.50 -16.00
CA ARG A 810 2.36 -9.77 -15.17
C ARG A 810 3.04 -9.24 -13.90
N GLY A 811 2.39 -8.31 -13.20
CA GLY A 811 2.96 -7.69 -12.00
C GLY A 811 1.94 -7.48 -10.88
N ALA A 812 2.29 -7.89 -9.66
CA ALA A 812 1.52 -7.63 -8.44
C ALA A 812 2.42 -7.26 -7.25
N ARG A 813 1.87 -6.60 -6.23
CA ARG A 813 2.54 -6.51 -4.92
C ARG A 813 2.34 -7.85 -4.22
N TYR A 814 3.39 -8.39 -3.61
CA TYR A 814 3.28 -9.52 -2.68
C TYR A 814 4.14 -9.25 -1.45
N ASP A 815 3.61 -9.58 -0.29
CA ASP A 815 4.20 -9.45 1.02
C ASP A 815 4.24 -10.85 1.65
N ILE A 816 5.43 -11.35 1.96
CA ILE A 816 5.65 -12.78 2.29
C ILE A 816 5.25 -13.13 3.73
N ASP A 817 5.14 -12.11 4.60
CA ASP A 817 4.68 -12.25 5.98
C ASP A 817 3.15 -12.24 6.09
N ALA A 818 2.43 -11.86 5.03
CA ALA A 818 0.96 -11.74 5.02
C ALA A 818 0.26 -12.93 4.32
N PRO A 819 -0.94 -13.36 4.77
CA PRO A 819 -1.66 -14.47 4.14
C PRO A 819 -1.95 -14.24 2.64
N PRO A 820 -1.62 -15.18 1.73
CA PRO A 820 -1.74 -14.97 0.27
C PRO A 820 -3.15 -14.69 -0.23
N GLY A 821 -4.17 -15.31 0.38
CA GLY A 821 -5.57 -15.12 0.00
C GLY A 821 -6.05 -13.67 0.18
N LEU A 822 -5.56 -12.97 1.21
CA LEU A 822 -5.85 -11.55 1.43
C LEU A 822 -5.18 -10.63 0.40
N GLN A 823 -4.17 -11.15 -0.30
CA GLN A 823 -3.43 -10.45 -1.36
C GLN A 823 -3.95 -10.79 -2.77
N GLY A 824 -5.04 -11.56 -2.87
CA GLY A 824 -5.64 -11.98 -4.14
C GLY A 824 -4.93 -13.12 -4.85
N LEU A 825 -4.05 -13.87 -4.15
CA LEU A 825 -3.42 -15.08 -4.68
C LEU A 825 -4.17 -16.32 -4.18
N ALA A 826 -4.63 -17.15 -5.11
CA ALA A 826 -5.39 -18.36 -4.80
C ALA A 826 -4.47 -19.54 -4.42
N PRO A 827 -4.85 -20.37 -3.42
CA PRO A 827 -4.18 -21.65 -3.15
C PRO A 827 -4.17 -22.56 -4.38
N GLY A 828 -3.11 -23.34 -4.57
CA GLY A 828 -2.91 -24.14 -5.79
C GLY A 828 -2.67 -23.31 -7.07
N GLY A 829 -2.47 -21.99 -6.92
CA GLY A 829 -2.44 -21.02 -8.01
C GLY A 829 -1.22 -21.13 -8.93
N PHE A 830 -0.11 -21.72 -8.48
CA PHE A 830 1.17 -21.68 -9.19
C PHE A 830 1.81 -23.06 -9.38
N ASP A 831 2.46 -23.24 -10.52
CA ASP A 831 3.20 -24.44 -10.92
C ASP A 831 4.65 -24.40 -10.43
N VAL A 832 5.27 -23.22 -10.50
CA VAL A 832 6.64 -22.96 -10.02
C VAL A 832 6.68 -21.61 -9.32
N ILE A 833 7.14 -21.58 -8.07
CA ILE A 833 7.45 -20.36 -7.33
C ILE A 833 8.97 -20.16 -7.31
N ILE A 834 9.43 -18.91 -7.47
CA ILE A 834 10.85 -18.53 -7.55
C ILE A 834 11.12 -17.47 -6.47
N GLY A 835 12.15 -17.64 -5.64
CA GLY A 835 12.54 -16.64 -4.63
C GLY A 835 14.05 -16.44 -4.54
N GLY A 836 14.54 -15.26 -4.92
CA GLY A 836 15.97 -14.93 -4.90
C GLY A 836 16.36 -14.00 -3.76
N GLY A 837 16.90 -14.55 -2.66
CA GLY A 837 17.42 -13.77 -1.53
C GLY A 837 16.35 -13.01 -0.75
N VAL A 838 15.17 -13.61 -0.60
CA VAL A 838 13.94 -12.97 -0.09
C VAL A 838 13.43 -13.59 1.21
N LEU A 839 13.52 -14.92 1.39
CA LEU A 839 12.96 -15.60 2.56
C LEU A 839 13.77 -15.29 3.83
N ASN A 840 15.06 -14.99 3.71
CA ASN A 840 15.87 -14.46 4.82
C ASN A 840 15.48 -13.01 5.23
N ALA A 841 14.65 -12.30 4.46
CA ALA A 841 14.10 -11.00 4.85
C ALA A 841 12.70 -11.08 5.49
N ALA A 842 12.04 -12.23 5.42
CA ALA A 842 10.78 -12.50 6.14
C ALA A 842 10.97 -12.42 7.66
N ARG A 843 9.91 -12.11 8.39
CA ARG A 843 9.90 -12.08 9.86
C ARG A 843 9.91 -13.49 10.46
N ASP A 844 9.13 -14.40 9.86
CA ASP A 844 9.04 -15.81 10.25
C ASP A 844 9.11 -16.67 8.99
N THR A 845 10.25 -17.32 8.76
CA THR A 845 10.47 -18.15 7.59
C THR A 845 9.56 -19.39 7.55
N ASP A 846 9.09 -19.89 8.69
CA ASP A 846 8.21 -21.06 8.77
C ASP A 846 6.76 -20.71 8.42
N VAL A 847 6.29 -19.50 8.77
CA VAL A 847 5.03 -18.91 8.28
C VAL A 847 5.13 -18.67 6.77
N SER A 848 6.17 -17.98 6.31
CA SER A 848 6.35 -17.69 4.89
C SER A 848 6.45 -18.95 4.02
N LEU A 849 7.18 -19.99 4.44
CA LEU A 849 7.25 -21.23 3.66
C LEU A 849 5.90 -21.96 3.56
N ARG A 850 5.05 -21.90 4.60
CA ARG A 850 3.67 -22.42 4.53
C ARG A 850 2.81 -21.61 3.57
N HIS A 851 2.88 -20.27 3.62
CA HIS A 851 2.21 -19.40 2.64
C HIS A 851 2.61 -19.72 1.18
N LEU A 852 3.88 -20.09 0.93
CA LEU A 852 4.32 -20.52 -0.39
C LEU A 852 3.88 -21.95 -0.74
N ALA A 853 3.85 -22.87 0.23
CA ALA A 853 3.33 -24.22 0.03
C ALA A 853 1.83 -24.21 -0.33
N ASP A 854 1.01 -23.39 0.34
CA ASP A 854 -0.41 -23.20 0.03
C ASP A 854 -0.64 -22.71 -1.41
N LEU A 855 0.28 -21.88 -1.93
CA LEU A 855 0.22 -21.33 -3.28
C LEU A 855 0.64 -22.31 -4.38
N LEU A 856 1.36 -23.39 -4.05
CA LEU A 856 1.75 -24.41 -5.02
C LEU A 856 0.58 -25.33 -5.37
N ALA A 857 0.44 -25.63 -6.66
CA ALA A 857 -0.35 -26.76 -7.11
C ALA A 857 0.24 -28.09 -6.58
N PRO A 858 -0.57 -29.15 -6.40
CA PRO A 858 -0.06 -30.47 -5.99
C PRO A 858 1.10 -30.94 -6.86
N GLY A 859 2.19 -31.39 -6.23
CA GLY A 859 3.42 -31.80 -6.90
C GLY A 859 4.25 -30.68 -7.56
N GLY A 860 3.82 -29.41 -7.46
CA GLY A 860 4.53 -28.22 -7.97
C GLY A 860 5.76 -27.83 -7.14
N HIS A 861 6.51 -26.82 -7.61
CA HIS A 861 7.89 -26.59 -7.16
C HIS A 861 8.18 -25.19 -6.62
N LEU A 862 8.96 -25.11 -5.53
CA LEU A 862 9.57 -23.88 -5.03
C LEU A 862 11.07 -23.91 -5.33
N VAL A 863 11.57 -22.93 -6.09
CA VAL A 863 12.98 -22.75 -6.45
C VAL A 863 13.50 -21.50 -5.74
N VAL A 864 14.34 -21.68 -4.72
CA VAL A 864 14.84 -20.55 -3.91
C VAL A 864 16.36 -20.50 -3.91
N SER A 865 16.93 -19.30 -3.92
CA SER A 865 18.36 -19.08 -3.76
C SER A 865 18.62 -18.19 -2.55
N GLU A 866 19.29 -18.70 -1.53
CA GLU A 866 19.39 -18.06 -0.22
C GLU A 866 20.79 -18.26 0.41
N PRO A 867 21.28 -17.31 1.22
CA PRO A 867 22.38 -17.57 2.13
C PRO A 867 21.99 -18.59 3.21
N THR A 868 22.98 -19.39 3.57
CA THR A 868 22.90 -20.53 4.50
C THR A 868 24.04 -20.52 5.55
N ALA A 869 24.80 -19.42 5.59
CA ALA A 869 25.92 -19.14 6.48
C ALA A 869 26.01 -17.63 6.75
N GLU A 870 26.87 -17.20 7.68
CA GLU A 870 27.01 -15.79 8.07
C GLU A 870 27.89 -14.98 7.10
N GLU A 871 27.35 -13.85 6.66
CA GLU A 871 27.99 -12.89 5.75
C GLU A 871 28.39 -11.63 6.51
N HIS A 872 29.64 -11.58 6.97
CA HIS A 872 30.14 -10.59 7.92
C HIS A 872 30.14 -9.16 7.36
N TRP A 873 30.29 -8.99 6.05
CA TRP A 873 30.19 -7.67 5.41
C TRP A 873 28.72 -7.23 5.25
N ILE A 874 27.77 -8.17 5.12
CA ILE A 874 26.32 -7.92 5.16
C ILE A 874 25.89 -7.52 6.59
N MET A 875 26.44 -8.19 7.61
CA MET A 875 26.27 -7.80 9.03
C MET A 875 26.74 -6.37 9.33
N THR A 876 27.68 -5.82 8.53
CA THR A 876 28.12 -4.42 8.59
C THR A 876 27.41 -3.49 7.60
N SER A 877 26.40 -3.96 6.86
CA SER A 877 25.69 -3.18 5.85
C SER A 877 24.19 -3.48 5.80
N GLN A 878 23.73 -4.42 4.95
CA GLN A 878 22.29 -4.66 4.74
C GLN A 878 21.57 -5.20 6.00
N ALA A 879 22.28 -5.76 6.98
CA ALA A 879 21.68 -6.14 8.26
C ALA A 879 21.11 -4.94 9.06
N LEU A 880 21.52 -3.70 8.72
CA LEU A 880 20.93 -2.46 9.25
C LEU A 880 19.57 -2.12 8.60
N LEU A 881 19.13 -2.88 7.59
CA LEU A 881 17.87 -2.74 6.87
C LEU A 881 16.87 -3.87 7.15
N LEU A 882 17.31 -4.95 7.82
CA LEU A 882 16.46 -6.11 8.11
C LEU A 882 15.56 -5.83 9.31
N ALA A 883 14.32 -6.32 9.25
CA ALA A 883 13.45 -6.38 10.41
C ALA A 883 13.98 -7.43 11.41
N PRO A 884 13.77 -7.25 12.73
CA PRO A 884 14.06 -8.30 13.70
C PRO A 884 13.25 -9.57 13.38
N PRO A 885 13.90 -10.75 13.29
CA PRO A 885 13.19 -12.01 13.06
C PRO A 885 12.38 -12.44 14.29
N ALA A 886 11.42 -13.33 14.07
CA ALA A 886 10.56 -13.95 15.09
C ALA A 886 10.75 -15.48 15.19
N ASP A 887 11.55 -16.07 14.30
CA ASP A 887 11.84 -17.52 14.23
C ASP A 887 13.17 -17.91 14.91
N ALA A 888 13.70 -19.09 14.56
CA ALA A 888 14.96 -19.62 15.08
C ALA A 888 16.14 -18.63 15.02
N ARG A 889 16.17 -17.69 14.06
CA ARG A 889 17.22 -16.65 13.98
C ARG A 889 17.23 -15.73 15.21
N ALA A 890 16.08 -15.49 15.84
CA ALA A 890 15.98 -14.70 17.06
C ALA A 890 16.56 -15.44 18.28
N VAL A 891 16.37 -16.76 18.34
CA VAL A 891 16.84 -17.64 19.43
C VAL A 891 18.33 -17.96 19.27
N ASP A 892 18.74 -18.44 18.10
CA ASP A 892 20.13 -18.77 17.75
C ASP A 892 20.99 -17.51 17.51
N ARG A 893 20.36 -16.31 17.57
CA ARG A 893 20.93 -14.98 17.35
C ARG A 893 21.66 -14.82 16.00
N THR A 894 21.22 -15.52 14.95
CA THR A 894 21.87 -15.51 13.63
C THR A 894 21.29 -14.45 12.70
N THR A 895 22.05 -14.01 11.69
CA THR A 895 21.49 -13.20 10.58
C THR A 895 20.68 -14.06 9.61
N PHE A 896 21.13 -15.30 9.41
CA PHE A 896 20.61 -16.25 8.40
C PHE A 896 20.38 -17.64 9.00
N LEU A 897 19.47 -18.40 8.41
CA LEU A 897 19.28 -19.82 8.76
C LEU A 897 20.44 -20.67 8.22
N THR A 898 20.88 -21.69 8.97
CA THR A 898 21.88 -22.64 8.47
C THR A 898 21.27 -23.61 7.45
N ALA A 899 22.10 -24.27 6.64
CA ALA A 899 21.63 -25.34 5.73
C ALA A 899 20.94 -26.53 6.47
N ALA A 900 21.11 -26.67 7.79
CA ALA A 900 20.33 -27.61 8.60
C ALA A 900 18.95 -27.03 8.94
N ARG A 901 18.90 -25.82 9.52
CA ARG A 901 17.65 -25.10 9.84
C ARG A 901 16.73 -24.96 8.62
N TRP A 902 17.28 -24.66 7.45
CA TRP A 902 16.52 -24.63 6.20
C TRP A 902 15.76 -25.93 5.93
N ARG A 903 16.39 -27.10 6.12
CA ARG A 903 15.74 -28.40 5.93
C ARG A 903 14.68 -28.69 6.99
N GLU A 904 14.92 -28.28 8.24
CA GLU A 904 13.92 -28.36 9.32
C GLU A 904 12.67 -27.51 9.00
N SER A 905 12.85 -26.32 8.42
CA SER A 905 11.77 -25.44 7.98
C SER A 905 11.03 -25.96 6.75
N TYR A 906 11.75 -26.48 5.74
CA TYR A 906 11.11 -27.11 4.57
C TYR A 906 10.24 -28.30 4.96
N GLY A 907 10.74 -29.19 5.84
CA GLY A 907 9.96 -30.33 6.34
C GLY A 907 8.70 -29.90 7.11
N ARG A 908 8.79 -28.86 7.95
CA ARG A 908 7.63 -28.30 8.68
C ARG A 908 6.62 -27.57 7.79
N ALA A 909 7.01 -27.18 6.58
CA ALA A 909 6.13 -26.61 5.56
C ALA A 909 5.58 -27.66 4.56
N GLY A 910 5.88 -28.96 4.72
CA GLY A 910 5.44 -30.00 3.79
C GLY A 910 6.18 -30.00 2.43
N LEU A 911 7.36 -29.37 2.37
CA LEU A 911 8.16 -29.21 1.16
C LEU A 911 9.34 -30.18 1.15
N ALA A 912 9.36 -31.10 0.17
CA ALA A 912 10.45 -32.06 -0.02
C ALA A 912 11.60 -31.43 -0.81
N LEU A 913 12.81 -31.39 -0.25
CA LEU A 913 14.02 -30.94 -0.95
C LEU A 913 14.45 -31.98 -2.00
N VAL A 914 14.30 -31.66 -3.28
CA VAL A 914 14.60 -32.57 -4.42
C VAL A 914 15.92 -32.26 -5.12
N ALA A 915 16.43 -31.03 -5.04
CA ALA A 915 17.81 -30.72 -5.43
C ALA A 915 18.40 -29.58 -4.57
N ALA A 916 19.72 -29.62 -4.37
CA ALA A 916 20.48 -28.56 -3.73
C ALA A 916 21.76 -28.28 -4.54
N LEU A 917 22.03 -27.01 -4.83
CA LEU A 917 23.17 -26.56 -5.63
C LEU A 917 23.87 -25.40 -4.90
N PRO A 918 25.20 -25.23 -5.02
CA PRO A 918 26.13 -26.15 -5.66
C PRO A 918 26.18 -27.52 -4.93
N PRO A 919 26.54 -28.61 -5.63
CA PRO A 919 26.54 -29.93 -5.03
C PRO A 919 27.64 -30.07 -3.95
N PRO A 920 27.49 -31.00 -2.98
CA PRO A 920 28.51 -31.26 -1.96
C PRO A 920 29.89 -31.50 -2.58
N GLY A 921 30.92 -30.82 -2.06
CA GLY A 921 32.30 -30.89 -2.58
C GLY A 921 32.64 -29.88 -3.67
N HIS A 922 31.66 -29.14 -4.22
CA HIS A 922 31.94 -28.06 -5.18
C HIS A 922 32.61 -26.85 -4.49
N PRO A 923 33.61 -26.18 -5.09
CA PRO A 923 34.37 -25.09 -4.44
C PRO A 923 33.54 -23.91 -3.92
N LEU A 924 32.38 -23.60 -4.51
CA LEU A 924 31.52 -22.51 -4.00
C LEU A 924 30.67 -22.89 -2.78
N ALA A 925 30.58 -24.17 -2.41
CA ALA A 925 29.74 -24.61 -1.28
C ALA A 925 30.20 -24.04 0.07
N GLU A 926 31.51 -23.81 0.25
CA GLU A 926 32.04 -23.17 1.47
C GLU A 926 31.63 -21.69 1.64
N LEU A 927 31.21 -21.02 0.57
CA LEU A 927 30.72 -19.65 0.65
C LEU A 927 29.30 -19.58 1.22
N GLY A 928 28.64 -20.73 1.43
CA GLY A 928 27.37 -20.80 2.15
C GLY A 928 26.18 -20.20 1.40
N HIS A 929 26.24 -20.12 0.07
CA HIS A 929 25.11 -19.72 -0.79
C HIS A 929 24.59 -20.91 -1.56
N HIS A 930 23.29 -21.21 -1.42
CA HIS A 930 22.68 -22.36 -2.08
C HIS A 930 21.48 -21.94 -2.94
N VAL A 931 21.17 -22.79 -3.93
CA VAL A 931 19.87 -22.89 -4.61
C VAL A 931 19.23 -24.20 -4.15
N HIS A 932 18.00 -24.13 -3.66
CA HIS A 932 17.20 -25.29 -3.29
C HIS A 932 16.00 -25.41 -4.23
N VAL A 933 15.80 -26.60 -4.80
CA VAL A 933 14.59 -26.97 -5.53
C VAL A 933 13.79 -27.89 -4.62
N LEU A 934 12.57 -27.47 -4.36
CA LEU A 934 11.64 -28.08 -3.42
C LEU A 934 10.37 -28.49 -4.17
N ARG A 935 9.75 -29.59 -3.77
CA ARG A 935 8.48 -30.07 -4.30
C ARG A 935 7.42 -30.07 -3.20
N ALA A 936 6.23 -29.55 -3.49
CA ALA A 936 5.06 -29.77 -2.64
C ALA A 936 4.68 -31.26 -2.62
N ALA A 937 4.06 -31.71 -1.53
CA ALA A 937 3.47 -33.04 -1.50
C ALA A 937 2.39 -33.20 -2.60
N ASP A 938 2.22 -34.42 -3.09
CA ASP A 938 0.98 -34.80 -3.76
C ASP A 938 -0.15 -34.86 -2.72
N ALA A 939 -1.41 -34.73 -3.14
CA ALA A 939 -2.56 -34.56 -2.25
C ALA A 939 -3.00 -35.85 -1.52
N ALA A 940 -2.05 -36.72 -1.15
CA ALA A 940 -2.28 -38.03 -0.54
C ALA A 940 -1.11 -38.49 0.35
N ALA A 941 -0.83 -37.80 1.47
CA ALA A 941 -0.15 -38.39 2.64
C ALA A 941 -0.11 -37.44 3.86
N THR A 942 -1.12 -37.50 4.72
CA THR A 942 -0.94 -37.18 6.14
C THR A 942 -1.61 -38.29 6.94
N PRO A 943 -0.86 -39.10 7.72
CA PRO A 943 -1.47 -40.17 8.50
C PRO A 943 -2.39 -39.55 9.55
N ALA A 944 -3.63 -40.04 9.63
CA ALA A 944 -4.63 -39.51 10.56
C ALA A 944 -4.18 -39.74 12.01
N GLY A 945 -3.80 -38.66 12.69
CA GLY A 945 -3.45 -38.69 14.11
C GLY A 945 -4.65 -39.16 14.94
N SER A 946 -4.54 -40.33 15.55
CA SER A 946 -5.65 -40.99 16.22
C SER A 946 -6.00 -40.31 17.55
N ALA A 947 -6.97 -39.39 17.51
CA ALA A 947 -7.65 -38.89 18.71
C ALA A 947 -8.49 -40.03 19.33
N GLY A 948 -7.85 -40.85 20.19
CA GLY A 948 -8.32 -42.21 20.52
C GLY A 948 -8.28 -42.64 21.99
N GLY A 949 -8.07 -41.72 22.94
CA GLY A 949 -8.29 -41.96 24.37
C GLY A 949 -7.31 -42.87 25.12
N GLY A 950 -7.55 -43.04 26.42
CA GLY A 950 -6.85 -44.00 27.29
C GLY A 950 -5.73 -43.43 28.15
N ALA A 951 -6.05 -43.02 29.38
CA ALA A 951 -5.05 -42.88 30.45
C ALA A 951 -4.82 -44.26 31.10
N ALA A 952 -3.60 -44.76 31.05
CA ALA A 952 -3.14 -45.97 31.74
C ALA A 952 -1.69 -45.77 32.22
N ALA A 953 -1.32 -46.39 33.34
CA ALA A 953 -0.04 -46.17 34.00
C ALA A 953 0.83 -47.43 34.03
N GLY A 954 2.15 -47.23 34.07
CA GLY A 954 3.16 -48.29 34.18
C GLY A 954 3.70 -48.78 32.82
N THR A 955 4.96 -49.21 32.69
CA THR A 955 6.05 -49.23 33.70
C THR A 955 7.40 -49.03 33.01
N ASP A 956 8.28 -48.24 33.62
CA ASP A 956 9.72 -48.21 33.31
C ASP A 956 10.38 -49.56 33.64
N PRO A 957 11.48 -49.92 32.95
CA PRO A 957 12.61 -50.42 33.71
C PRO A 957 14.00 -49.91 33.26
N LEU A 958 14.59 -49.10 34.15
CA LEU A 958 16.00 -49.09 34.55
C LEU A 958 17.01 -48.34 33.65
N GLY A 959 17.55 -47.24 34.23
CA GLY A 959 18.80 -46.58 33.79
C GLY A 959 20.08 -47.28 34.32
N PRO A 960 21.08 -46.58 34.91
CA PRO A 960 20.93 -45.37 35.75
C PRO A 960 22.01 -44.25 35.57
N ALA A 961 21.85 -43.18 36.36
CA ALA A 961 22.90 -42.26 36.88
C ALA A 961 23.66 -41.33 35.87
N SER A 962 24.23 -40.17 36.24
CA SER A 962 24.10 -39.22 37.39
C SER A 962 25.05 -38.02 37.12
N ALA A 963 24.87 -36.76 37.55
CA ALA A 963 23.79 -36.06 38.29
C ALA A 963 23.54 -34.67 37.61
N TRP A 964 22.97 -33.59 38.17
CA TRP A 964 23.13 -32.93 39.49
C TRP A 964 21.80 -32.31 39.99
N SER A 965 21.69 -32.11 41.30
CA SER A 965 20.54 -31.47 41.97
C SER A 965 20.55 -29.94 41.87
N GLY A 966 19.36 -29.33 41.76
CA GLY A 966 19.19 -27.87 41.73
C GLY A 966 18.77 -27.24 43.06
N HIS A 967 18.92 -25.91 43.12
CA HIS A 967 18.38 -24.91 44.04
C HIS A 967 18.64 -23.54 43.33
N ASP A 968 17.82 -22.49 43.41
CA ASP A 968 16.47 -22.37 43.97
C ASP A 968 15.70 -21.21 43.27
N LEU A 969 14.52 -20.88 43.79
CA LEU A 969 13.56 -19.84 43.40
C LEU A 969 14.09 -18.42 43.05
N ALA A 970 13.22 -17.69 42.33
CA ALA A 970 12.94 -16.25 42.38
C ALA A 970 13.32 -15.34 41.19
N VAL A 971 12.26 -14.82 40.57
CA VAL A 971 12.17 -13.57 39.76
C VAL A 971 12.59 -12.37 40.62
N PRO A 972 13.44 -11.45 40.11
CA PRO A 972 12.95 -10.24 39.40
C PRO A 972 13.24 -10.20 37.90
#